data_AF-A0A349EG25-F1
#
_entry.id   AF-A0A349EG25-F1
#
_cell.length_a   1.000
_cell.length_b   1.000
_cell.length_c   1.000
_cell.angle_alpha   90.00
_cell.angle_beta   90.00
_cell.angle_gamma   90.00
#
_symmetry.space_group_name_H-M   'P 1'
#
loop_
_entity.id
_entity.type
_entity.pdbx_description
1 polymer ?
#
loop_
_entity_poly.entity_id
_entity_poly.type
_entity_poly.pdbx_seq_one_letter_code
_entity_poly.pdbx_strand_id
1 'polypeptide(L)'
;MSESKLIAESSEWTFPMLERYNEVIGQIAVNDFGLDVYPNQIEIITAEQMMDAYSSVGMPLGYKHWSYGKQFVLTEKNYRRGQMGLAYEIVINSDPCIAYLMEENTAMMQALVIAHAAYGHNSFFKGNYLFRTWTSADAIIDYLLFARNYVTECEERYGQEEVELFLDSCHALMNYGVDRYKHPSPLSLSEEKQRQREREAYLQLQINDLWRTVPTRPIEAAAEESQRFPAEPQENLLYFIEKSAPLMEPWQRELVRIVRKMAQYFYPQRQTQVMNEGWACVTGDTLIVTDQGLLQAQELVESRFSGCVEDGNRVVNWFTHPSKPRIRIRTRNGYELQGGADHKIFVGGEWTELQNLKIGDAVEIRRGQSVFASAEAPIDYALKVRPRIADVCQKHDVSINTYYKWRCAEPGLSVGAPTMVRLQACADEWAAIKTDSDQPWALLTPDDLVRRPATLKPDLAEVLGQVIGDGFVDAGRINLTSQDVELLDFFEQTLYANFGVMAVRRPNRNHFNSTAHSAVLARLFKQTFGVATGWGASGRKTVPEIILRSPEAVVCAFLRGHFDTDGCVSKSDRQAILVSKSRDLLQVEQLLLLNLGIVSSVRPQQDGIFRLVITGSDVQRFAEKIGFRLSYKRQGLKEALATVKWFLNKDDLTTIESIEHDEGPVVDFSVENSHAYKASCFINHNCFWHYTLMNRLYDEGYANDGFMIEFLQSHTSVVQQLPFDHPYYSGINPYALGFAMMCDIKRICENPTDEDRHWFPDIAGQDWIKTLDFAMRNFKDESFIAQFLSPKLIREFKLFTVLDDDQQDELEITTIHDEPGYRKLRLALADQYNLGSREPN
;
A
#
# COMPACT_ATOMS: atom_id res chain seq x y z
N MET A 1 -6.39 -48.38 -20.71
CA MET A 1 -5.95 -47.36 -19.75
C MET A 1 -5.99 -46.05 -20.50
N SER A 2 -6.74 -45.06 -20.04
CA SER A 2 -6.58 -43.69 -20.53
C SER A 2 -5.28 -43.14 -19.96
N GLU A 3 -4.44 -42.54 -20.79
CA GLU A 3 -3.31 -41.75 -20.32
C GLU A 3 -3.85 -40.53 -19.56
N SER A 4 -3.14 -40.08 -18.52
CA SER A 4 -3.55 -38.90 -17.77
C SER A 4 -3.48 -37.67 -18.68
N LYS A 5 -4.51 -36.82 -18.64
CA LYS A 5 -4.54 -35.58 -19.42
C LYS A 5 -3.81 -34.42 -18.69
N LEU A 6 -3.45 -34.62 -17.41
CA LEU A 6 -2.74 -33.65 -16.58
C LEU A 6 -1.35 -33.32 -17.17
N ILE A 7 -0.98 -32.04 -17.12
CA ILE A 7 0.34 -31.56 -17.57
C ILE A 7 1.36 -31.61 -16.42
N ALA A 8 0.92 -31.38 -15.18
CA ALA A 8 1.76 -31.43 -13.98
C ALA A 8 1.11 -32.24 -12.85
N GLU A 9 1.92 -33.08 -12.20
CA GLU A 9 1.58 -33.83 -10.98
C GLU A 9 2.30 -33.25 -9.73
N SER A 10 3.12 -32.22 -9.90
CA SER A 10 3.92 -31.54 -8.86
C SER A 10 4.08 -30.04 -9.18
N SER A 11 4.64 -29.28 -8.23
CA SER A 11 4.97 -27.85 -8.37
C SER A 11 6.20 -27.56 -9.25
N GLU A 12 7.03 -28.59 -9.52
CA GLU A 12 8.23 -28.49 -10.36
C GLU A 12 7.84 -28.32 -11.83
N TRP A 13 8.59 -27.50 -12.58
CA TRP A 13 8.41 -27.31 -14.02
C TRP A 13 9.60 -27.85 -14.82
N THR A 14 9.39 -28.10 -16.11
CA THR A 14 10.45 -28.43 -17.08
C THR A 14 10.15 -27.77 -18.42
N PHE A 15 11.16 -27.56 -19.28
CA PHE A 15 10.94 -26.96 -20.61
C PHE A 15 9.85 -27.67 -21.44
N PRO A 16 9.79 -29.02 -21.53
CA PRO A 16 8.69 -29.71 -22.22
C PRO A 16 7.31 -29.51 -21.58
N MET A 17 7.24 -29.30 -20.25
CA MET A 17 5.98 -28.96 -19.58
C MET A 17 5.54 -27.53 -19.89
N LEU A 18 6.48 -26.59 -20.00
CA LEU A 18 6.17 -25.19 -20.36
C LEU A 18 5.81 -25.06 -21.85
N GLU A 19 6.51 -25.77 -22.74
CA GLU A 19 6.08 -25.95 -24.13
C GLU A 19 4.66 -26.52 -24.17
N ARG A 20 4.35 -27.54 -23.35
CA ARG A 20 3.02 -28.15 -23.30
C ARG A 20 1.93 -27.25 -22.71
N TYR A 21 2.23 -26.45 -21.69
CA TYR A 21 1.32 -25.43 -21.18
C TYR A 21 1.07 -24.34 -22.23
N ASN A 22 2.11 -23.87 -22.92
CA ASN A 22 1.98 -22.91 -24.03
C ASN A 22 1.14 -23.49 -25.19
N GLU A 23 1.39 -24.74 -25.60
CA GLU A 23 0.57 -25.45 -26.60
C GLU A 23 -0.91 -25.52 -26.19
N VAL A 24 -1.20 -25.94 -24.96
CA VAL A 24 -2.57 -26.22 -24.51
C VAL A 24 -3.33 -24.93 -24.17
N ILE A 25 -2.70 -24.00 -23.47
CA ILE A 25 -3.29 -22.66 -23.22
C ILE A 25 -3.47 -21.93 -24.54
N GLY A 26 -2.54 -22.07 -25.50
CA GLY A 26 -2.70 -21.53 -26.85
C GLY A 26 -3.82 -22.20 -27.66
N GLN A 27 -3.98 -23.52 -27.56
CA GLN A 27 -5.10 -24.23 -28.18
C GLN A 27 -6.44 -23.78 -27.60
N ILE A 28 -6.53 -23.60 -26.28
CA ILE A 28 -7.74 -23.07 -25.61
C ILE A 28 -7.99 -21.61 -26.02
N ALA A 29 -6.97 -20.76 -25.92
CA ALA A 29 -7.04 -19.34 -26.28
C ALA A 29 -7.51 -19.12 -27.72
N VAL A 30 -6.93 -19.83 -28.69
CA VAL A 30 -7.20 -19.62 -30.12
C VAL A 30 -8.44 -20.39 -30.61
N ASN A 31 -8.64 -21.66 -30.20
CA ASN A 31 -9.73 -22.48 -30.75
C ASN A 31 -11.04 -22.33 -29.97
N ASP A 32 -11.00 -22.22 -28.63
CA ASP A 32 -12.21 -22.09 -27.81
C ASP A 32 -12.60 -20.62 -27.63
N PHE A 33 -11.62 -19.73 -27.44
CA PHE A 33 -11.85 -18.30 -27.15
C PHE A 33 -11.45 -17.34 -28.26
N GLY A 34 -10.99 -17.83 -29.43
CA GLY A 34 -10.76 -16.99 -30.62
C GLY A 34 -9.69 -15.89 -30.48
N LEU A 35 -8.85 -15.94 -29.45
CA LEU A 35 -7.87 -14.90 -29.14
C LEU A 35 -6.81 -14.78 -30.23
N ASP A 36 -6.74 -13.60 -30.85
CA ASP A 36 -5.77 -13.26 -31.89
C ASP A 36 -4.50 -12.72 -31.24
N VAL A 37 -3.46 -13.54 -31.20
CA VAL A 37 -2.16 -13.28 -30.56
C VAL A 37 -1.02 -13.18 -31.57
N TYR A 38 0.03 -12.44 -31.23
CA TYR A 38 1.31 -12.56 -31.91
C TYR A 38 1.97 -13.90 -31.53
N PRO A 39 2.87 -14.46 -32.36
CA PRO A 39 3.65 -15.64 -31.99
C PRO A 39 4.35 -15.40 -30.65
N ASN A 40 4.20 -16.32 -29.70
CA ASN A 40 4.78 -16.18 -28.36
C ASN A 40 6.25 -16.64 -28.34
N GLN A 41 7.12 -15.73 -27.91
CA GLN A 41 8.50 -16.01 -27.55
C GLN A 41 8.61 -15.98 -26.03
N ILE A 42 8.52 -17.16 -25.41
CA ILE A 42 8.69 -17.33 -23.96
C ILE A 42 10.20 -17.38 -23.66
N GLU A 43 10.69 -16.43 -22.88
CA GLU A 43 12.07 -16.40 -22.38
C GLU A 43 12.08 -16.58 -20.87
N ILE A 44 12.68 -17.68 -20.40
CA ILE A 44 12.91 -17.89 -18.98
C ILE A 44 14.17 -17.11 -18.59
N ILE A 45 14.05 -16.25 -17.60
CA ILE A 45 15.11 -15.37 -17.13
C ILE A 45 15.27 -15.50 -15.61
N THR A 46 16.49 -15.25 -15.13
CA THR A 46 16.76 -15.18 -13.70
C THR A 46 16.14 -13.92 -13.09
N ALA A 47 15.89 -13.91 -11.78
CA ALA A 47 15.48 -12.70 -11.07
C ALA A 47 16.41 -11.49 -11.32
N GLU A 48 17.71 -11.69 -11.51
CA GLU A 48 18.67 -10.60 -11.81
C GLU A 48 18.40 -9.95 -13.17
N GLN A 49 18.10 -10.75 -14.19
CA GLN A 49 17.71 -10.25 -15.51
C GLN A 49 16.33 -9.58 -15.48
N MET A 50 15.38 -10.11 -14.69
CA MET A 50 14.06 -9.51 -14.54
C MET A 50 14.12 -8.14 -13.84
N MET A 51 15.05 -7.97 -12.89
CA MET A 51 15.31 -6.67 -12.26
C MET A 51 15.91 -5.64 -13.22
N ASP A 52 16.80 -6.07 -14.13
CA ASP A 52 17.36 -5.20 -15.18
C ASP A 52 16.25 -4.73 -16.13
N ALA A 53 15.39 -5.66 -16.58
CA ALA A 53 14.20 -5.36 -17.37
C ALA A 53 13.20 -4.43 -16.65
N TYR A 54 12.91 -4.64 -15.36
CA TYR A 54 12.05 -3.71 -14.59
C TYR A 54 12.67 -2.31 -14.46
N SER A 55 13.98 -2.23 -14.21
CA SER A 55 14.68 -0.95 -14.06
C SER A 55 14.69 -0.10 -15.33
N SER A 56 14.60 -0.76 -16.48
CA SER A 56 14.58 -0.17 -17.83
C SER A 56 13.16 0.01 -18.38
N VAL A 57 12.14 0.09 -17.50
CA VAL A 57 10.72 0.29 -17.87
C VAL A 57 10.18 -0.86 -18.75
N GLY A 58 10.62 -2.09 -18.49
CA GLY A 58 10.25 -3.28 -19.26
C GLY A 58 11.05 -3.46 -20.57
N MET A 59 12.15 -2.71 -20.77
CA MET A 59 12.93 -2.72 -22.00
C MET A 59 14.40 -3.15 -21.78
N PRO A 60 14.70 -4.46 -21.59
CA PRO A 60 16.07 -4.98 -21.43
C PRO A 60 17.03 -4.71 -22.62
N LEU A 61 16.51 -4.19 -23.74
CA LEU A 61 17.30 -3.74 -24.90
C LEU A 61 17.50 -2.21 -24.98
N GLY A 62 17.03 -1.45 -23.99
CA GLY A 62 17.13 0.00 -23.94
C GLY A 62 18.55 0.57 -23.86
N TYR A 63 18.68 1.88 -24.03
CA TYR A 63 19.94 2.59 -23.75
C TYR A 63 20.18 2.71 -22.24
N LYS A 64 21.45 2.88 -21.88
CA LYS A 64 21.84 3.10 -20.47
C LYS A 64 21.48 4.52 -20.05
N HIS A 65 20.96 4.66 -18.84
CA HIS A 65 20.74 5.95 -18.21
C HIS A 65 20.89 5.82 -16.68
N TRP A 66 21.37 6.86 -16.01
CA TRP A 66 21.61 6.80 -14.56
C TRP A 66 20.32 6.59 -13.76
N SER A 67 19.17 7.05 -14.27
CA SER A 67 17.86 6.82 -13.64
C SER A 67 17.51 5.33 -13.60
N TYR A 68 17.75 4.60 -14.69
CA TYR A 68 17.56 3.16 -14.77
C TYR A 68 18.56 2.43 -13.87
N GLY A 69 19.84 2.81 -13.89
CA GLY A 69 20.85 2.24 -12.98
C GLY A 69 20.53 2.48 -11.50
N LYS A 70 19.96 3.65 -11.16
CA LYS A 70 19.45 3.96 -9.82
C LYS A 70 18.22 3.14 -9.46
N GLN A 71 17.29 2.92 -10.41
CA GLN A 71 16.15 2.02 -10.21
C GLN A 71 16.64 0.57 -10.04
N PHE A 72 17.57 0.07 -10.84
CA PHE A 72 18.17 -1.26 -10.69
C PHE A 72 18.81 -1.42 -9.32
N VAL A 73 19.67 -0.50 -8.90
CA VAL A 73 20.33 -0.57 -7.60
C VAL A 73 19.35 -0.42 -6.42
N LEU A 74 18.15 0.12 -6.63
CA LEU A 74 17.05 0.04 -5.67
C LEU A 74 16.40 -1.35 -5.72
N THR A 75 15.91 -1.79 -6.88
CA THR A 75 15.23 -3.08 -7.10
C THR A 75 16.09 -4.29 -6.70
N GLU A 76 17.37 -4.30 -7.04
CA GLU A 76 18.36 -5.35 -6.73
C GLU A 76 18.65 -5.42 -5.21
N LYS A 77 18.88 -4.27 -4.57
CA LYS A 77 19.03 -4.22 -3.11
C LYS A 77 17.75 -4.60 -2.39
N ASN A 78 16.61 -4.26 -3.00
CA ASN A 78 15.31 -4.65 -2.51
C ASN A 78 15.21 -6.19 -2.59
N TYR A 79 15.17 -6.80 -3.77
CA TYR A 79 15.02 -8.27 -3.93
C TYR A 79 16.05 -9.09 -3.14
N ARG A 80 17.35 -8.77 -3.24
CA ARG A 80 18.42 -9.54 -2.55
C ARG A 80 18.33 -9.54 -1.01
N ARG A 81 17.50 -8.68 -0.41
CA ARG A 81 17.26 -8.64 1.04
C ARG A 81 15.98 -9.35 1.46
N GLY A 82 15.24 -9.97 0.53
CA GLY A 82 13.81 -10.22 0.70
C GLY A 82 13.01 -8.93 0.81
N GLN A 83 13.60 -7.78 0.42
CA GLN A 83 12.96 -6.48 0.35
C GLN A 83 12.32 -6.20 -1.03
N MET A 84 12.16 -7.22 -1.89
CA MET A 84 11.23 -7.24 -3.03
C MET A 84 10.93 -8.68 -3.46
N GLY A 85 9.76 -8.83 -4.05
CA GLY A 85 9.32 -9.93 -4.89
C GLY A 85 9.08 -9.36 -6.28
N LEU A 86 9.49 -10.09 -7.30
CA LEU A 86 9.30 -9.66 -8.68
C LEU A 86 7.89 -10.02 -9.11
N ALA A 87 7.25 -9.16 -9.89
CA ALA A 87 6.02 -9.54 -10.56
C ALA A 87 6.37 -10.56 -11.66
N TYR A 88 5.51 -11.57 -11.81
CA TYR A 88 5.87 -12.88 -12.36
C TYR A 88 6.09 -12.86 -13.87
N GLU A 89 5.68 -11.77 -14.53
CA GLU A 89 5.83 -11.51 -15.95
C GLU A 89 6.42 -10.14 -16.29
N ILE A 90 7.15 -10.07 -17.41
CA ILE A 90 7.29 -8.85 -18.20
C ILE A 90 6.92 -9.20 -19.65
N VAL A 91 6.03 -8.42 -20.28
CA VAL A 91 5.67 -8.58 -21.70
C VAL A 91 6.13 -7.38 -22.52
N ILE A 92 6.84 -7.66 -23.62
CA ILE A 92 7.12 -6.69 -24.68
C ILE A 92 6.11 -6.91 -25.82
N ASN A 93 5.37 -5.86 -26.18
CA ASN A 93 4.47 -5.86 -27.32
C ASN A 93 5.25 -5.72 -28.63
N SER A 94 5.71 -6.86 -29.15
CA SER A 94 6.43 -7.02 -30.41
C SER A 94 5.84 -8.18 -31.24
N ASP A 95 6.30 -8.35 -32.48
CA ASP A 95 6.07 -9.56 -33.28
C ASP A 95 7.43 -10.24 -33.54
N PRO A 96 7.77 -11.37 -32.88
CA PRO A 96 6.98 -12.11 -31.90
C PRO A 96 6.81 -11.35 -30.56
N CYS A 97 5.76 -11.69 -29.81
CA CYS A 97 5.52 -11.12 -28.48
C CYS A 97 6.42 -11.82 -27.47
N ILE A 98 7.27 -11.06 -26.78
CA ILE A 98 8.23 -11.62 -25.83
C ILE A 98 7.61 -11.60 -24.43
N ALA A 99 7.48 -12.79 -23.83
CA ALA A 99 6.99 -12.97 -22.47
C ALA A 99 8.11 -13.53 -21.59
N TYR A 100 8.53 -12.74 -20.61
CA TYR A 100 9.56 -13.09 -19.65
C TYR A 100 8.97 -13.80 -18.44
N LEU A 101 9.46 -15.01 -18.15
CA LEU A 101 9.08 -15.84 -17.02
C LEU A 101 10.26 -15.96 -16.05
N MET A 102 10.02 -15.94 -14.74
CA MET A 102 11.06 -16.26 -13.75
C MET A 102 11.40 -17.75 -13.78
N GLU A 103 12.67 -18.11 -13.53
CA GLU A 103 13.04 -19.51 -13.30
C GLU A 103 12.51 -20.04 -11.95
N GLU A 104 12.31 -19.17 -10.96
CA GLU A 104 11.88 -19.50 -9.60
C GLU A 104 10.36 -19.76 -9.43
N ASN A 105 9.55 -19.53 -10.47
CA ASN A 105 8.10 -19.71 -10.46
C ASN A 105 7.67 -21.20 -10.32
N THR A 106 6.57 -21.48 -9.62
CA THR A 106 5.94 -22.81 -9.60
C THR A 106 5.31 -23.15 -10.97
N ALA A 107 5.08 -24.44 -11.27
CA ALA A 107 4.38 -24.86 -12.48
C ALA A 107 2.98 -24.21 -12.65
N MET A 108 2.30 -23.86 -11.55
CA MET A 108 1.06 -23.06 -11.61
C MET A 108 1.36 -21.61 -11.97
N MET A 109 2.28 -20.94 -11.27
CA MET A 109 2.63 -19.54 -11.57
C MET A 109 3.16 -19.36 -13.00
N GLN A 110 3.93 -20.31 -13.54
CA GLN A 110 4.32 -20.30 -14.95
C GLN A 110 3.11 -20.40 -15.90
N ALA A 111 2.15 -21.28 -15.62
CA ALA A 111 0.92 -21.41 -16.41
C ALA A 111 0.00 -20.17 -16.28
N LEU A 112 -0.04 -19.56 -15.08
CA LEU A 112 -0.73 -18.30 -14.80
C LEU A 112 -0.14 -17.15 -15.63
N VAL A 113 1.19 -17.00 -15.64
CA VAL A 113 1.92 -16.02 -16.45
C VAL A 113 1.66 -16.24 -17.95
N ILE A 114 1.70 -17.48 -18.43
CA ILE A 114 1.41 -17.80 -19.83
C ILE A 114 -0.04 -17.39 -20.18
N ALA A 115 -1.02 -17.74 -19.34
CA ALA A 115 -2.41 -17.37 -19.55
C ALA A 115 -2.64 -15.84 -19.48
N HIS A 116 -2.10 -15.17 -18.47
CA HIS A 116 -2.30 -13.74 -18.22
C HIS A 116 -1.58 -12.87 -19.25
N ALA A 117 -0.30 -13.12 -19.46
CA ALA A 117 0.60 -12.23 -20.16
C ALA A 117 0.81 -12.67 -21.63
N ALA A 118 1.20 -13.93 -21.85
CA ALA A 118 1.48 -14.45 -23.19
C ALA A 118 0.22 -14.66 -24.05
N TYR A 119 -0.97 -14.80 -23.44
CA TYR A 119 -2.24 -14.88 -24.17
C TYR A 119 -3.18 -13.69 -23.91
N GLY A 120 -3.43 -13.32 -22.65
CA GLY A 120 -4.30 -12.19 -22.30
C GLY A 120 -3.77 -10.83 -22.79
N HIS A 121 -2.65 -10.36 -22.22
CA HIS A 121 -2.03 -9.08 -22.61
C HIS A 121 -1.65 -9.04 -24.09
N ASN A 122 -1.01 -10.10 -24.62
CA ASN A 122 -0.66 -10.23 -26.04
C ASN A 122 -1.87 -9.99 -26.97
N SER A 123 -2.99 -10.71 -26.74
CA SER A 123 -4.16 -10.58 -27.62
C SER A 123 -4.79 -9.18 -27.55
N PHE A 124 -4.79 -8.57 -26.36
CA PHE A 124 -5.23 -7.18 -26.20
C PHE A 124 -4.34 -6.20 -26.97
N PHE A 125 -3.02 -6.27 -26.80
CA PHE A 125 -2.09 -5.35 -27.45
C PHE A 125 -2.05 -5.51 -28.98
N LYS A 126 -2.18 -6.75 -29.50
CA LYS A 126 -2.29 -7.00 -30.94
C LYS A 126 -3.62 -6.49 -31.52
N GLY A 127 -4.72 -6.75 -30.82
CA GLY A 127 -6.06 -6.44 -31.29
C GLY A 127 -6.39 -4.94 -31.28
N ASN A 128 -5.96 -4.24 -30.23
CA ASN A 128 -6.44 -2.89 -29.92
C ASN A 128 -5.95 -1.80 -30.89
N TYR A 129 -6.89 -0.96 -31.35
CA TYR A 129 -6.64 0.07 -32.34
C TYR A 129 -5.63 1.14 -31.88
N LEU A 130 -5.53 1.48 -30.59
CA LEU A 130 -4.52 2.42 -30.10
C LEU A 130 -3.11 1.84 -30.30
N PHE A 131 -2.90 0.59 -29.88
CA PHE A 131 -1.62 -0.09 -30.04
C PHE A 131 -1.26 -0.22 -31.52
N ARG A 132 -2.20 -0.61 -32.38
CA ARG A 132 -2.02 -0.68 -33.84
C ARG A 132 -1.81 0.67 -34.55
N THR A 133 -2.12 1.79 -33.89
CA THR A 133 -1.96 3.16 -34.45
C THR A 133 -0.69 3.84 -33.95
N TRP A 134 -0.33 3.65 -32.67
CA TRP A 134 0.77 4.37 -32.00
C TRP A 134 2.03 3.55 -31.82
N THR A 135 1.93 2.21 -31.77
CA THR A 135 3.08 1.30 -31.68
C THR A 135 3.40 0.65 -33.02
N SER A 136 4.53 -0.03 -33.12
CA SER A 136 4.93 -0.80 -34.31
C SER A 136 5.66 -2.04 -33.84
N ALA A 137 4.89 -3.09 -33.52
CA ALA A 137 5.36 -4.32 -32.89
C ALA A 137 6.53 -4.97 -33.65
N ASP A 138 6.44 -5.00 -34.97
CA ASP A 138 7.43 -5.53 -35.91
C ASP A 138 8.80 -4.81 -35.84
N ALA A 139 8.81 -3.55 -35.38
CA ALA A 139 9.95 -2.63 -35.51
C ALA A 139 10.43 -2.02 -34.19
N ILE A 140 9.78 -2.32 -33.06
CA ILE A 140 10.18 -1.74 -31.76
C ILE A 140 11.52 -2.28 -31.28
N ILE A 141 11.79 -3.57 -31.47
CA ILE A 141 13.05 -4.23 -31.09
C ILE A 141 14.23 -3.59 -31.83
N ASP A 142 14.15 -3.52 -33.17
CA ASP A 142 15.14 -2.85 -34.02
C ASP A 142 15.32 -1.38 -33.63
N TYR A 143 14.24 -0.68 -33.28
CA TYR A 143 14.32 0.72 -32.86
C TYR A 143 15.00 0.90 -31.50
N LEU A 144 14.80 0.01 -30.54
CA LEU A 144 15.49 0.03 -29.25
C LEU A 144 16.98 -0.29 -29.41
N LEU A 145 17.31 -1.29 -30.24
CA LEU A 145 18.71 -1.60 -30.60
C LEU A 145 19.40 -0.43 -31.30
N PHE A 146 18.71 0.24 -32.24
CA PHE A 146 19.20 1.49 -32.85
C PHE A 146 19.41 2.58 -31.80
N ALA A 147 18.43 2.85 -30.95
CA ALA A 147 18.51 3.90 -29.93
C ALA A 147 19.67 3.66 -28.95
N ARG A 148 19.84 2.42 -28.48
CA ARG A 148 20.96 1.97 -27.64
C ARG A 148 22.31 2.23 -28.30
N ASN A 149 22.50 1.77 -29.52
CA ASN A 149 23.76 1.96 -30.25
C ASN A 149 24.03 3.44 -30.54
N TYR A 150 22.99 4.22 -30.88
CA TYR A 150 23.10 5.64 -31.18
C TYR A 150 23.47 6.48 -29.95
N VAL A 151 22.89 6.18 -28.78
CA VAL A 151 23.28 6.84 -27.52
C VAL A 151 24.75 6.57 -27.23
N THR A 152 25.21 5.32 -27.32
CA THR A 152 26.64 4.99 -27.07
C THR A 152 27.59 5.60 -28.11
N GLU A 153 27.20 5.68 -29.39
CA GLU A 153 27.96 6.46 -30.39
C GLU A 153 28.02 7.96 -30.07
N CYS A 154 27.04 8.51 -29.34
CA CYS A 154 27.07 9.89 -28.87
C CYS A 154 27.93 10.05 -27.61
N GLU A 155 27.82 9.15 -26.64
CA GLU A 155 28.66 9.10 -25.43
C GLU A 155 30.15 9.08 -25.80
N GLU A 156 30.55 8.27 -26.79
CA GLU A 156 31.93 8.16 -27.29
C GLU A 156 32.44 9.42 -28.01
N ARG A 157 31.55 10.19 -28.67
CA ARG A 157 31.93 11.32 -29.55
C ARG A 157 31.84 12.69 -28.89
N TYR A 158 30.85 12.88 -28.03
CA TYR A 158 30.51 14.17 -27.42
C TYR A 158 30.79 14.19 -25.90
N GLY A 159 31.02 13.02 -25.30
CA GLY A 159 31.24 12.86 -23.86
C GLY A 159 29.95 12.54 -23.11
N GLN A 160 30.06 11.66 -22.11
CA GLN A 160 28.91 11.13 -21.37
C GLN A 160 28.10 12.25 -20.67
N GLU A 161 28.75 13.16 -19.95
CA GLU A 161 28.08 14.17 -19.11
C GLU A 161 27.13 15.09 -19.91
N GLU A 162 27.53 15.52 -21.12
CA GLU A 162 26.71 16.37 -22.01
C GLU A 162 25.53 15.59 -22.63
N VAL A 163 25.71 14.30 -22.93
CA VAL A 163 24.65 13.42 -23.44
C VAL A 163 23.64 13.10 -22.34
N GLU A 164 24.12 12.82 -21.13
CA GLU A 164 23.32 12.46 -19.95
C GLU A 164 22.44 13.64 -19.49
N LEU A 165 23.00 14.85 -19.37
CA LEU A 165 22.27 16.07 -19.05
C LEU A 165 21.17 16.40 -20.08
N PHE A 166 21.43 16.11 -21.35
CA PHE A 166 20.46 16.31 -22.43
C PHE A 166 19.35 15.24 -22.42
N LEU A 167 19.67 13.99 -22.10
CA LEU A 167 18.69 12.92 -21.92
C LEU A 167 17.79 13.17 -20.70
N ASP A 168 18.33 13.60 -19.56
CA ASP A 168 17.54 14.02 -18.39
C ASP A 168 16.50 15.09 -18.76
N SER A 169 16.95 16.10 -19.53
CA SER A 169 16.08 17.19 -20.00
C SER A 169 14.96 16.69 -20.93
N CYS A 170 15.22 15.67 -21.75
CA CYS A 170 14.22 15.02 -22.59
C CYS A 170 13.26 14.13 -21.77
N HIS A 171 13.79 13.37 -20.80
CA HIS A 171 12.99 12.52 -19.92
C HIS A 171 12.00 13.32 -19.06
N ALA A 172 12.39 14.51 -18.58
CA ALA A 172 11.49 15.42 -17.86
C ALA A 172 10.27 15.87 -18.70
N LEU A 173 10.42 15.91 -20.03
CA LEU A 173 9.37 16.32 -20.98
C LEU A 173 8.65 15.12 -21.65
N MET A 174 8.96 13.88 -21.27
CA MET A 174 8.48 12.66 -21.95
C MET A 174 6.94 12.55 -22.01
N ASN A 175 6.22 13.01 -20.98
CA ASN A 175 4.75 13.04 -20.94
C ASN A 175 4.11 13.95 -22.01
N TYR A 176 4.86 14.93 -22.50
CA TYR A 176 4.45 15.87 -23.56
C TYR A 176 5.06 15.50 -24.92
N GLY A 177 5.52 14.25 -25.09
CA GLY A 177 6.11 13.73 -26.33
C GLY A 177 5.12 13.18 -27.36
N VAL A 178 3.81 13.34 -27.15
CA VAL A 178 2.75 12.68 -27.94
C VAL A 178 1.64 13.67 -28.28
N ASP A 179 1.31 13.75 -29.57
CA ASP A 179 0.14 14.46 -30.10
C ASP A 179 -1.13 13.70 -29.73
N ARG A 180 -2.08 14.34 -29.04
CA ARG A 180 -3.26 13.69 -28.46
C ARG A 180 -4.47 13.84 -29.38
N TYR A 181 -4.60 15.00 -30.02
CA TYR A 181 -5.73 15.34 -30.90
C TYR A 181 -5.42 15.28 -32.41
N LYS A 182 -4.13 15.31 -32.80
CA LYS A 182 -3.71 15.19 -34.21
C LYS A 182 -3.13 13.80 -34.47
N HIS A 183 -3.93 12.90 -35.03
CA HIS A 183 -3.45 11.60 -35.49
C HIS A 183 -2.33 11.78 -36.53
N PRO A 184 -1.17 11.11 -36.39
CA PRO A 184 -0.18 11.05 -37.45
C PRO A 184 -0.75 10.20 -38.60
N SER A 185 -1.26 10.85 -39.64
CA SER A 185 -1.67 10.15 -40.86
C SER A 185 -0.49 9.32 -41.40
N PRO A 186 -0.71 8.09 -41.89
CA PRO A 186 0.33 7.33 -42.57
C PRO A 186 0.80 8.17 -43.77
N LEU A 187 2.09 8.52 -43.76
CA LEU A 187 2.67 9.44 -44.74
C LEU A 187 2.44 8.90 -46.16
N SER A 188 1.97 9.76 -47.06
CA SER A 188 1.91 9.38 -48.46
C SER A 188 3.32 9.05 -48.97
N LEU A 189 3.42 8.07 -49.90
CA LEU A 189 4.65 7.79 -50.65
C LEU A 189 5.22 9.02 -51.38
N SER A 190 4.45 10.10 -51.55
CA SER A 190 4.95 11.41 -51.99
C SER A 190 5.59 12.23 -50.87
N GLU A 191 5.00 12.24 -49.67
CA GLU A 191 5.46 13.02 -48.51
C GLU A 191 6.67 12.39 -47.83
N GLU A 192 6.73 11.07 -47.80
CA GLU A 192 7.89 10.34 -47.30
C GLU A 192 9.11 10.53 -48.22
N LYS A 193 8.90 10.56 -49.54
CA LYS A 193 9.92 10.96 -50.53
C LYS A 193 10.26 12.45 -50.44
N GLN A 194 9.31 13.31 -50.08
CA GLN A 194 9.57 14.73 -49.81
C GLN A 194 10.50 14.87 -48.60
N ARG A 195 10.21 14.17 -47.50
CA ARG A 195 11.07 14.14 -46.29
C ARG A 195 12.43 13.49 -46.51
N GLN A 196 12.53 12.48 -47.39
CA GLN A 196 13.83 11.96 -47.84
C GLN A 196 14.63 13.04 -48.58
N ARG A 197 14.01 13.73 -49.55
CA ARG A 197 14.66 14.85 -50.27
C ARG A 197 15.03 16.03 -49.38
N GLU A 198 14.22 16.34 -48.36
CA GLU A 198 14.54 17.37 -47.37
C GLU A 198 15.73 16.97 -46.49
N ARG A 199 15.84 15.69 -46.10
CA ARG A 199 17.02 15.13 -45.43
C ARG A 199 18.26 15.15 -46.32
N GLU A 200 18.13 14.73 -47.59
CA GLU A 200 19.21 14.82 -48.58
C GLU A 200 19.65 16.26 -48.83
N ALA A 201 18.71 17.21 -48.91
CA ALA A 201 18.99 18.64 -49.08
C ALA A 201 19.66 19.26 -47.84
N TYR A 202 19.24 18.87 -46.63
CA TYR A 202 19.89 19.31 -45.39
C TYR A 202 21.32 18.76 -45.26
N LEU A 203 21.55 17.50 -45.65
CA LEU A 203 22.89 16.93 -45.79
C LEU A 203 23.71 17.64 -46.87
N GLN A 204 23.12 17.97 -48.03
CA GLN A 204 23.78 18.77 -49.07
C GLN A 204 24.12 20.20 -48.62
N LEU A 205 23.34 20.79 -47.70
CA LEU A 205 23.65 22.08 -47.08
C LEU A 205 24.83 21.97 -46.11
N GLN A 206 24.91 20.89 -45.31
CA GLN A 206 26.09 20.63 -44.47
C GLN A 206 27.36 20.32 -45.30
N ILE A 207 27.22 19.68 -46.47
CA ILE A 207 28.33 19.39 -47.40
C ILE A 207 28.78 20.66 -48.17
N ASN A 208 27.99 21.74 -48.18
CA ASN A 208 28.30 23.00 -48.89
C ASN A 208 29.09 24.02 -48.05
N ASP A 209 30.20 23.59 -47.44
CA ASP A 209 31.12 24.44 -46.64
C ASP A 209 31.75 25.60 -47.48
N LEU A 210 31.58 25.58 -48.80
CA LEU A 210 32.01 26.62 -49.76
C LEU A 210 31.28 27.96 -49.63
N TRP A 211 30.08 28.02 -49.06
CA TRP A 211 29.25 29.24 -49.04
C TRP A 211 29.52 30.19 -47.85
N ARG A 212 30.45 29.83 -46.96
CA ARG A 212 30.76 30.56 -45.72
C ARG A 212 31.51 31.90 -45.90
N THR A 213 31.56 32.43 -47.13
CA THR A 213 32.43 33.55 -47.55
C THR A 213 31.68 34.79 -48.03
N VAL A 214 30.34 34.78 -48.06
CA VAL A 214 29.53 35.98 -48.39
C VAL A 214 29.31 36.80 -47.12
N PRO A 215 29.81 38.06 -47.03
CA PRO A 215 29.59 38.89 -45.85
C PRO A 215 28.14 39.35 -45.76
N THR A 216 27.44 38.93 -44.70
CA THR A 216 26.09 39.45 -44.38
C THR A 216 26.17 40.93 -44.04
N ARG A 217 25.44 41.76 -44.80
CA ARG A 217 25.19 43.14 -44.39
C ARG A 217 24.39 43.14 -43.08
N PRO A 218 24.63 44.10 -42.16
CA PRO A 218 23.69 44.34 -41.08
C PRO A 218 22.37 44.78 -41.70
N ILE A 219 21.34 43.96 -41.57
CA ILE A 219 19.96 44.38 -41.80
C ILE A 219 19.58 45.19 -40.58
N GLU A 220 19.16 46.44 -40.79
CA GLU A 220 18.69 47.30 -39.71
C GLU A 220 17.49 46.64 -39.03
N ALA A 221 17.48 46.64 -37.69
CA ALA A 221 16.43 46.00 -36.91
C ALA A 221 15.10 46.77 -37.04
N ALA A 222 14.37 46.49 -38.12
CA ALA A 222 12.95 46.75 -38.18
C ALA A 222 12.30 46.07 -36.96
N ALA A 223 11.41 46.79 -36.28
CA ALA A 223 10.64 46.22 -35.19
C ALA A 223 9.62 45.24 -35.79
N GLU A 224 10.01 43.96 -35.90
CA GLU A 224 9.08 42.88 -36.19
C GLU A 224 8.05 42.85 -35.06
N GLU A 225 6.77 43.13 -35.40
CA GLU A 225 5.67 42.81 -34.51
C GLU A 225 5.78 41.33 -34.15
N SER A 226 5.73 41.00 -32.86
CA SER A 226 6.00 39.65 -32.38
C SER A 226 4.89 38.69 -32.81
N GLN A 227 5.00 38.17 -34.03
CA GLN A 227 4.12 37.13 -34.56
C GLN A 227 4.12 35.97 -33.58
N ARG A 228 2.92 35.52 -33.21
CA ARG A 228 2.74 34.46 -32.23
C ARG A 228 3.34 33.18 -32.78
N PHE A 229 4.50 32.79 -32.23
CA PHE A 229 5.26 31.61 -32.63
C PHE A 229 5.14 30.52 -31.56
N PRO A 230 4.81 29.27 -31.92
CA PRO A 230 4.42 28.80 -33.25
C PRO A 230 3.04 29.33 -33.70
N ALA A 231 2.82 29.39 -35.02
CA ALA A 231 1.60 29.94 -35.62
C ALA A 231 0.34 29.10 -35.36
N GLU A 232 0.49 27.79 -35.20
CA GLU A 232 -0.48 26.91 -34.53
C GLU A 232 0.16 26.39 -33.23
N PRO A 233 -0.59 26.30 -32.10
CA PRO A 233 -0.09 25.66 -30.90
C PRO A 233 0.32 24.21 -31.20
N GLN A 234 1.50 23.82 -30.69
CA GLN A 234 2.03 22.46 -30.80
C GLN A 234 1.91 21.80 -29.43
N GLU A 235 1.11 20.73 -29.35
CA GLU A 235 0.88 19.95 -28.14
C GLU A 235 2.09 19.06 -27.79
N ASN A 236 2.69 18.45 -28.82
CA ASN A 236 3.88 17.62 -28.66
C ASN A 236 5.13 18.50 -28.51
N LEU A 237 5.47 18.83 -27.26
CA LEU A 237 6.61 19.69 -26.92
C LEU A 237 7.93 19.10 -27.41
N LEU A 238 8.13 17.77 -27.35
CA LEU A 238 9.34 17.15 -27.89
C LEU A 238 9.41 17.28 -29.41
N TYR A 239 8.29 17.17 -30.13
CA TYR A 239 8.25 17.40 -31.58
C TYR A 239 8.50 18.87 -31.94
N PHE A 240 7.91 19.80 -31.19
CA PHE A 240 8.18 21.23 -31.34
C PHE A 240 9.68 21.53 -31.13
N ILE A 241 10.31 20.96 -30.09
CA ILE A 241 11.76 21.10 -29.87
C ILE A 241 12.56 20.47 -31.03
N GLU A 242 12.20 19.26 -31.49
CA GLU A 242 12.85 18.57 -32.63
C GLU A 242 12.84 19.40 -33.93
N LYS A 243 11.80 20.21 -34.15
CA LYS A 243 11.58 20.99 -35.39
C LYS A 243 11.93 22.47 -35.29
N SER A 244 11.76 23.08 -34.13
CA SER A 244 11.73 24.54 -33.97
C SER A 244 12.88 25.10 -33.12
N ALA A 245 13.77 24.28 -32.56
CA ALA A 245 14.98 24.74 -31.88
C ALA A 245 16.12 25.03 -32.90
N PRO A 246 16.43 26.31 -33.23
CA PRO A 246 17.38 26.61 -34.31
C PRO A 246 18.84 26.34 -33.93
N LEU A 247 19.15 26.35 -32.63
CA LEU A 247 20.50 26.17 -32.08
C LEU A 247 20.85 24.71 -31.76
N MET A 248 19.91 23.77 -31.90
CA MET A 248 20.12 22.38 -31.50
C MET A 248 20.94 21.59 -32.52
N GLU A 249 21.96 20.86 -32.07
CA GLU A 249 22.84 20.06 -32.94
C GLU A 249 22.15 18.80 -33.50
N PRO A 250 22.65 18.19 -34.60
CA PRO A 250 22.01 17.03 -35.21
C PRO A 250 21.84 15.82 -34.28
N TRP A 251 22.80 15.57 -33.39
CA TRP A 251 22.74 14.45 -32.44
C TRP A 251 21.69 14.68 -31.35
N GLN A 252 21.66 15.89 -30.77
CA GLN A 252 20.63 16.32 -29.81
C GLN A 252 19.22 16.12 -30.37
N ARG A 253 18.96 16.48 -31.64
CA ARG A 253 17.63 16.29 -32.26
C ARG A 253 17.23 14.81 -32.38
N GLU A 254 18.17 13.91 -32.62
CA GLU A 254 17.88 12.47 -32.69
C GLU A 254 17.69 11.88 -31.27
N LEU A 255 18.37 12.38 -30.23
CA LEU A 255 18.08 12.05 -28.83
C LEU A 255 16.67 12.49 -28.40
N VAL A 256 16.24 13.72 -28.73
CA VAL A 256 14.85 14.18 -28.54
C VAL A 256 13.88 13.21 -29.22
N ARG A 257 14.19 12.81 -30.46
CA ARG A 257 13.37 11.89 -31.26
C ARG A 257 13.31 10.47 -30.68
N ILE A 258 14.38 9.98 -30.03
CA ILE A 258 14.41 8.70 -29.30
C ILE A 258 13.46 8.73 -28.11
N VAL A 259 13.60 9.72 -27.21
CA VAL A 259 12.71 9.83 -26.04
C VAL A 259 11.25 10.05 -26.46
N ARG A 260 11.02 10.83 -27.53
CA ARG A 260 9.69 11.04 -28.12
C ARG A 260 9.08 9.75 -28.69
N LYS A 261 9.89 8.90 -29.34
CA LYS A 261 9.45 7.58 -29.84
C LYS A 261 9.12 6.61 -28.70
N MET A 262 9.88 6.61 -27.61
CA MET A 262 9.54 5.83 -26.40
C MET A 262 8.25 6.32 -25.75
N ALA A 263 8.05 7.64 -25.63
CA ALA A 263 6.80 8.22 -25.12
C ALA A 263 5.58 7.75 -25.94
N GLN A 264 5.71 7.71 -27.26
CA GLN A 264 4.67 7.22 -28.17
C GLN A 264 4.37 5.72 -28.00
N TYR A 265 5.36 4.89 -27.65
CA TYR A 265 5.16 3.46 -27.39
C TYR A 265 4.38 3.19 -26.09
N PHE A 266 4.69 3.89 -25.00
CA PHE A 266 4.02 3.70 -23.70
C PHE A 266 2.65 4.41 -23.58
N TYR A 267 2.30 5.27 -24.53
CA TYR A 267 1.07 6.07 -24.48
C TYR A 267 -0.23 5.25 -24.48
N PRO A 268 -0.41 4.21 -25.33
CA PRO A 268 -1.61 3.36 -25.31
C PRO A 268 -1.85 2.67 -23.96
N GLN A 269 -0.80 2.14 -23.30
CA GLN A 269 -0.91 1.44 -22.01
C GLN A 269 -1.48 2.33 -20.89
N ARG A 270 -1.34 3.65 -21.00
CA ARG A 270 -1.92 4.63 -20.07
C ARG A 270 -3.38 5.00 -20.38
N GLN A 271 -3.93 4.55 -21.52
CA GLN A 271 -5.31 4.78 -21.95
C GLN A 271 -6.22 3.55 -21.76
N THR A 272 -5.65 2.45 -21.24
CA THR A 272 -6.28 1.12 -21.21
C THR A 272 -6.14 0.43 -19.85
N GLN A 273 -6.08 1.19 -18.75
CA GLN A 273 -5.88 0.68 -17.38
C GLN A 273 -7.15 0.05 -16.78
N VAL A 274 -8.33 0.41 -17.26
CA VAL A 274 -9.60 -0.23 -16.86
C VAL A 274 -9.72 -1.61 -17.47
N MET A 275 -9.06 -1.87 -18.60
CA MET A 275 -9.15 -3.15 -19.32
C MET A 275 -8.18 -4.23 -18.74
N ASN A 276 -7.89 -4.20 -17.41
CA ASN A 276 -6.74 -4.85 -16.74
C ASN A 276 -7.00 -5.46 -15.30
N GLU A 277 -6.20 -5.18 -14.23
CA GLU A 277 -6.03 -5.97 -12.96
C GLU A 277 -6.86 -5.55 -11.67
N GLY A 278 -6.31 -5.26 -10.45
CA GLY A 278 -7.07 -5.06 -9.15
C GLY A 278 -6.39 -4.36 -7.92
N TRP A 279 -7.11 -4.15 -6.77
CA TRP A 279 -6.60 -3.74 -5.40
C TRP A 279 -7.66 -3.80 -4.23
N ALA A 280 -7.27 -3.89 -2.93
CA ALA A 280 -8.13 -4.20 -1.75
C ALA A 280 -7.55 -3.81 -0.33
N CYS A 281 -8.31 -3.28 0.67
CA CYS A 281 -7.67 -2.43 1.76
C CYS A 281 -8.28 -2.32 3.24
N VAL A 282 -7.48 -2.02 4.33
CA VAL A 282 -7.83 -2.00 5.84
C VAL A 282 -7.68 -0.67 6.64
N THR A 283 -8.10 -0.47 7.92
CA THR A 283 -7.88 0.86 8.60
C THR A 283 -6.45 1.18 9.05
N GLY A 284 -6.13 2.48 9.20
CA GLY A 284 -4.80 2.93 9.63
C GLY A 284 -4.39 2.61 11.06
N ASP A 285 -5.35 2.50 11.99
CA ASP A 285 -5.14 2.05 13.37
C ASP A 285 -5.04 0.51 13.49
N THR A 286 -5.35 -0.24 12.42
CA THR A 286 -5.26 -1.70 12.40
C THR A 286 -3.80 -2.16 12.55
N LEU A 287 -3.59 -3.06 13.51
CA LEU A 287 -2.28 -3.65 13.78
C LEU A 287 -2.02 -4.84 12.86
N ILE A 288 -0.93 -4.74 12.11
CA ILE A 288 -0.39 -5.76 11.21
C ILE A 288 0.74 -6.48 11.93
N VAL A 289 0.80 -7.81 11.81
CA VAL A 289 1.91 -8.62 12.33
C VAL A 289 3.06 -8.58 11.32
N THR A 290 4.24 -8.13 11.75
CA THR A 290 5.43 -7.99 10.90
C THR A 290 6.69 -8.59 11.54
N ASP A 291 7.76 -8.72 10.76
CA ASP A 291 9.12 -9.10 11.23
C ASP A 291 9.70 -8.10 12.25
N GLN A 292 9.13 -6.90 12.36
CA GLN A 292 9.48 -5.88 13.36
C GLN A 292 8.45 -5.76 14.49
N GLY A 293 7.53 -6.73 14.62
CA GLY A 293 6.51 -6.79 15.66
C GLY A 293 5.13 -6.36 15.17
N LEU A 294 4.27 -5.87 16.08
CA LEU A 294 2.98 -5.28 15.71
C LEU A 294 3.18 -3.80 15.32
N LEU A 295 2.86 -3.46 14.08
CA LEU A 295 2.93 -2.09 13.54
C LEU A 295 1.54 -1.66 13.04
N GLN A 296 1.26 -0.36 13.06
CA GLN A 296 0.01 0.19 12.53
C GLN A 296 0.07 0.30 11.01
N ALA A 297 -1.02 -0.03 10.30
CA ALA A 297 -1.07 0.11 8.85
C ALA A 297 -0.75 1.55 8.37
N GLN A 298 -1.09 2.58 9.16
CA GLN A 298 -0.71 3.97 8.89
C GLN A 298 0.80 4.15 8.85
N GLU A 299 1.51 3.56 9.81
CA GLU A 299 2.96 3.59 9.82
C GLU A 299 3.55 2.78 8.67
N LEU A 300 2.98 1.61 8.33
CA LEU A 300 3.44 0.81 7.19
C LEU A 300 3.46 1.65 5.91
N VAL A 301 2.42 2.45 5.68
CA VAL A 301 2.29 3.28 4.48
C VAL A 301 3.11 4.56 4.53
N GLU A 302 3.06 5.30 5.64
CA GLU A 302 3.81 6.57 5.77
C GLU A 302 5.34 6.35 5.75
N SER A 303 5.82 5.29 6.40
CA SER A 303 7.25 4.92 6.41
C SER A 303 7.70 4.20 5.14
N ARG A 304 6.76 3.75 4.29
CA ARG A 304 6.99 2.78 3.21
C ARG A 304 7.72 1.54 3.72
N PHE A 305 7.14 0.95 4.76
CA PHE A 305 7.68 -0.19 5.48
C PHE A 305 7.99 -1.33 4.53
N SER A 306 9.26 -1.75 4.56
CA SER A 306 9.86 -2.69 3.61
C SER A 306 10.28 -4.00 4.28
N GLY A 307 9.64 -4.36 5.39
CA GLY A 307 9.77 -5.66 6.06
C GLY A 307 8.63 -6.62 5.70
N CYS A 308 8.64 -7.79 6.34
CA CYS A 308 7.72 -8.89 6.04
C CYS A 308 6.49 -8.90 6.96
N VAL A 309 5.37 -9.41 6.48
CA VAL A 309 4.20 -9.78 7.28
C VAL A 309 4.36 -11.20 7.85
N GLU A 310 3.32 -11.75 8.50
CA GLU A 310 3.44 -12.94 9.35
C GLU A 310 3.63 -14.27 8.62
N ASP A 311 3.41 -14.30 7.31
CA ASP A 311 3.63 -15.46 6.44
C ASP A 311 5.05 -15.49 5.84
N GLY A 312 5.86 -14.44 6.10
CA GLY A 312 7.21 -14.26 5.59
C GLY A 312 7.29 -13.45 4.28
N ASN A 313 6.17 -13.15 3.64
CA ASN A 313 6.13 -12.30 2.44
C ASN A 313 6.17 -10.82 2.79
N ARG A 314 6.52 -9.97 1.83
CA ARG A 314 6.81 -8.56 2.09
C ARG A 314 5.73 -7.60 1.65
N VAL A 315 5.61 -6.52 2.42
CA VAL A 315 4.83 -5.30 2.16
C VAL A 315 5.37 -4.52 0.93
N VAL A 316 4.47 -4.18 0.01
CA VAL A 316 4.68 -3.42 -1.24
C VAL A 316 3.56 -2.41 -1.48
N ASN A 317 3.78 -1.47 -2.42
CA ASN A 317 2.74 -0.64 -3.03
C ASN A 317 1.79 0.02 -2.01
N TRP A 318 2.28 1.07 -1.36
CA TRP A 318 1.57 1.76 -0.28
C TRP A 318 0.66 2.88 -0.79
N PHE A 319 -0.59 2.93 -0.33
CA PHE A 319 -1.60 3.91 -0.76
C PHE A 319 -2.32 4.59 0.42
N THR A 320 -2.21 5.92 0.59
CA THR A 320 -2.94 6.71 1.63
C THR A 320 -4.16 7.40 1.04
N HIS A 321 -5.28 7.45 1.77
CA HIS A 321 -6.52 8.03 1.25
C HIS A 321 -7.49 8.60 2.36
N PRO A 322 -8.45 9.53 2.06
CA PRO A 322 -9.21 10.34 3.06
C PRO A 322 -10.49 9.86 3.85
N SER A 323 -11.64 9.37 3.31
CA SER A 323 -12.84 8.97 4.14
C SER A 323 -13.73 7.78 3.61
N LYS A 324 -14.14 6.73 4.40
CA LYS A 324 -15.10 5.58 4.07
C LYS A 324 -16.08 5.15 5.13
N PRO A 325 -17.24 4.55 4.74
CA PRO A 325 -17.83 3.39 5.40
C PRO A 325 -16.77 2.35 5.73
N ARG A 326 -16.17 2.51 6.91
CA ARG A 326 -15.40 1.45 7.51
C ARG A 326 -16.42 0.58 8.22
N ILE A 327 -16.26 -0.72 8.09
CA ILE A 327 -17.06 -1.67 8.85
C ILE A 327 -16.17 -2.20 9.96
N ARG A 328 -16.56 -1.91 11.20
CA ARG A 328 -15.94 -2.38 12.43
C ARG A 328 -16.71 -3.63 12.86
N ILE A 329 -16.21 -4.80 12.45
CA ILE A 329 -16.74 -6.08 12.90
C ILE A 329 -16.17 -6.43 14.27
N ARG A 330 -17.01 -6.94 15.17
CA ARG A 330 -16.60 -7.47 16.47
C ARG A 330 -17.06 -8.90 16.61
N THR A 331 -16.14 -9.77 16.99
CA THR A 331 -16.40 -11.18 17.25
C THR A 331 -16.87 -11.42 18.68
N ARG A 332 -17.53 -12.55 18.92
CA ARG A 332 -17.94 -13.08 20.24
C ARG A 332 -16.77 -13.35 21.21
N ASN A 333 -15.55 -13.34 20.69
CA ASN A 333 -14.31 -13.41 21.47
C ASN A 333 -13.75 -12.01 21.79
N GLY A 334 -14.27 -10.93 21.23
CA GLY A 334 -13.77 -9.56 21.43
C GLY A 334 -12.70 -9.09 20.43
N TYR A 335 -12.22 -9.97 19.54
CA TYR A 335 -11.41 -9.54 18.38
C TYR A 335 -12.24 -8.61 17.50
N GLU A 336 -11.60 -7.56 17.00
CA GLU A 336 -12.23 -6.48 16.25
C GLU A 336 -11.32 -6.08 15.09
N LEU A 337 -11.86 -6.10 13.87
CA LEU A 337 -11.25 -5.51 12.68
C LEU A 337 -12.12 -4.34 12.27
N GLN A 338 -11.50 -3.19 12.01
CA GLN A 338 -12.11 -2.15 11.20
C GLN A 338 -11.41 -2.14 9.84
N GLY A 339 -12.19 -2.21 8.77
CA GLY A 339 -11.69 -2.30 7.40
C GLY A 339 -12.70 -1.74 6.41
N GLY A 340 -12.47 -1.93 5.12
CA GLY A 340 -13.42 -1.49 4.08
C GLY A 340 -14.76 -2.21 4.12
N ALA A 341 -15.85 -1.53 3.72
CA ALA A 341 -17.12 -2.20 3.44
C ALA A 341 -16.97 -3.38 2.47
N ASP A 342 -16.21 -3.21 1.38
CA ASP A 342 -15.81 -4.25 0.44
C ASP A 342 -14.68 -5.17 0.93
N HIS A 343 -13.97 -4.82 2.01
CA HIS A 343 -12.76 -5.51 2.41
C HIS A 343 -13.05 -6.98 2.71
N LYS A 344 -12.57 -7.86 1.84
CA LYS A 344 -12.78 -9.30 1.95
C LYS A 344 -11.96 -9.82 3.10
N ILE A 345 -12.58 -10.60 3.97
CA ILE A 345 -11.92 -11.48 4.93
C ILE A 345 -12.21 -12.94 4.58
N PHE A 346 -11.36 -13.85 5.05
CA PHE A 346 -11.55 -15.28 4.84
C PHE A 346 -12.55 -15.86 5.85
N VAL A 347 -13.60 -16.50 5.36
CA VAL A 347 -14.76 -16.99 6.13
C VAL A 347 -15.18 -18.36 5.62
N GLY A 348 -15.02 -19.40 6.45
CA GLY A 348 -15.52 -20.75 6.14
C GLY A 348 -14.91 -21.45 4.92
N GLY A 349 -13.84 -20.91 4.34
CA GLY A 349 -13.24 -21.37 3.08
C GLY A 349 -13.41 -20.38 1.91
N GLU A 350 -14.23 -19.33 2.06
CA GLU A 350 -14.57 -18.37 1.01
C GLU A 350 -14.20 -16.93 1.40
N TRP A 351 -14.29 -16.02 0.42
CA TRP A 351 -13.83 -14.64 0.51
C TRP A 351 -15.00 -13.67 0.65
N THR A 352 -15.26 -13.21 1.88
CA THR A 352 -16.45 -12.40 2.20
C THR A 352 -16.10 -10.98 2.60
N GLU A 353 -16.61 -10.02 1.85
CA GLU A 353 -16.53 -8.57 2.11
C GLU A 353 -17.19 -8.19 3.43
N LEU A 354 -16.63 -7.23 4.19
CA LEU A 354 -17.19 -6.86 5.51
C LEU A 354 -18.67 -6.44 5.47
N GLN A 355 -19.15 -5.90 4.35
CA GLN A 355 -20.54 -5.48 4.13
C GLN A 355 -21.52 -6.63 3.92
N ASN A 356 -21.02 -7.82 3.55
CA ASN A 356 -21.83 -9.01 3.29
C ASN A 356 -21.92 -9.93 4.52
N LEU A 357 -21.08 -9.69 5.53
CA LEU A 357 -21.07 -10.38 6.83
C LEU A 357 -22.32 -10.06 7.66
N LYS A 358 -22.78 -11.04 8.44
CA LYS A 358 -23.92 -10.94 9.35
C LYS A 358 -23.55 -11.35 10.76
N ILE A 359 -24.28 -10.79 11.73
CA ILE A 359 -24.19 -11.21 13.13
C ILE A 359 -24.60 -12.69 13.22
N GLY A 360 -23.70 -13.52 13.74
CA GLY A 360 -23.82 -14.98 13.78
C GLY A 360 -22.90 -15.73 12.81
N ASP A 361 -22.37 -15.09 11.75
CA ASP A 361 -21.49 -15.76 10.78
C ASP A 361 -20.18 -16.22 11.43
N ALA A 362 -19.72 -17.41 11.04
CA ALA A 362 -18.57 -18.08 11.64
C ALA A 362 -17.26 -17.75 10.91
N VAL A 363 -16.38 -16.98 11.57
CA VAL A 363 -15.12 -16.50 11.02
C VAL A 363 -13.92 -17.18 11.70
N GLU A 364 -12.84 -17.41 10.95
CA GLU A 364 -11.65 -18.09 11.45
C GLU A 364 -10.66 -17.09 12.10
N ILE A 365 -10.15 -17.44 13.28
CA ILE A 365 -9.11 -16.71 14.01
C ILE A 365 -7.79 -17.44 13.80
N ARG A 366 -7.03 -17.09 12.76
CA ARG A 366 -5.73 -17.72 12.49
C ARG A 366 -4.80 -17.52 13.71
N ARG A 367 -4.37 -18.60 14.37
CA ARG A 367 -3.36 -18.51 15.46
C ARG A 367 -2.03 -17.99 14.94
N GLY A 368 -1.25 -17.33 15.79
CA GLY A 368 0.05 -16.79 15.40
C GLY A 368 1.13 -17.87 15.22
N GLN A 369 2.04 -17.64 14.27
CA GLN A 369 3.28 -18.40 14.11
C GLN A 369 4.38 -17.95 15.10
N SER A 370 4.07 -17.04 16.04
CA SER A 370 5.03 -16.39 16.95
C SER A 370 6.09 -15.53 16.23
N VAL A 371 5.65 -14.73 15.24
CA VAL A 371 6.51 -13.75 14.55
C VAL A 371 6.62 -12.49 15.43
N PHE A 372 7.84 -12.12 15.81
CA PHE A 372 8.15 -10.95 16.65
C PHE A 372 9.45 -10.30 16.18
N ALA A 373 9.70 -9.06 16.60
CA ALA A 373 10.97 -8.37 16.38
C ALA A 373 12.16 -9.22 16.85
N SER A 374 13.18 -9.33 16.01
CA SER A 374 14.38 -10.14 16.29
C SER A 374 15.39 -9.46 17.22
N ALA A 375 15.29 -8.14 17.41
CA ALA A 375 16.18 -7.33 18.23
C ALA A 375 15.43 -6.66 19.40
N GLU A 376 16.09 -6.46 20.54
CA GLU A 376 15.53 -5.67 21.65
C GLU A 376 15.31 -4.21 21.22
N ALA A 377 14.10 -3.67 21.42
CA ALA A 377 13.77 -2.32 20.97
C ALA A 377 14.61 -1.25 21.72
N PRO A 378 15.15 -0.23 21.02
CA PRO A 378 15.95 0.82 21.65
C PRO A 378 15.10 1.75 22.52
N ILE A 379 15.67 2.24 23.62
CA ILE A 379 15.00 3.20 24.51
C ILE A 379 15.42 4.61 24.09
N ASP A 380 14.45 5.41 23.63
CA ASP A 380 14.71 6.82 23.32
C ASP A 380 14.77 7.68 24.61
N TYR A 381 15.84 8.45 24.73
CA TYR A 381 16.07 9.39 25.82
C TYR A 381 15.89 10.86 25.39
N ALA A 382 15.39 11.15 24.18
CA ALA A 382 15.10 12.50 23.69
C ALA A 382 13.85 13.12 24.35
N LEU A 383 13.85 13.19 25.68
CA LEU A 383 12.79 13.78 26.50
C LEU A 383 12.48 15.20 26.03
N LYS A 384 11.22 15.45 25.66
CA LYS A 384 10.77 16.77 25.17
C LYS A 384 11.02 17.81 26.27
N VAL A 385 11.96 18.71 25.99
CA VAL A 385 12.30 19.85 26.85
C VAL A 385 11.37 21.01 26.50
N ARG A 386 10.89 21.72 27.53
CA ARG A 386 10.07 22.92 27.42
C ARG A 386 10.74 23.96 26.49
N PRO A 387 10.05 24.50 25.46
CA PRO A 387 10.61 25.53 24.60
C PRO A 387 10.81 26.85 25.37
N ARG A 388 11.75 27.66 24.91
CA ARG A 388 11.97 29.02 25.42
C ARG A 388 11.02 29.97 24.69
N ILE A 389 10.73 31.13 25.29
CA ILE A 389 9.96 32.18 24.62
C ILE A 389 10.61 32.63 23.29
N ALA A 390 11.94 32.55 23.16
CA ALA A 390 12.63 32.80 21.89
C ALA A 390 12.13 31.88 20.77
N ASP A 391 11.97 30.60 21.07
CA ASP A 391 11.63 29.55 20.11
C ASP A 391 10.14 29.69 19.69
N VAL A 392 9.27 30.07 20.64
CA VAL A 392 7.85 30.37 20.37
C VAL A 392 7.68 31.69 19.59
N CYS A 393 8.47 32.72 19.88
CA CYS A 393 8.48 33.96 19.09
C CYS A 393 8.89 33.70 17.63
N GLN A 394 9.93 32.87 17.43
CA GLN A 394 10.40 32.48 16.10
C GLN A 394 9.34 31.69 15.32
N LYS A 395 8.65 30.74 15.97
CA LYS A 395 7.55 29.95 15.38
C LYS A 395 6.43 30.83 14.79
N HIS A 396 6.12 31.95 15.44
CA HIS A 396 5.06 32.89 15.02
C HIS A 396 5.54 34.02 14.09
N ASP A 397 6.78 33.98 13.59
CA ASP A 397 7.43 35.07 12.84
C ASP A 397 7.33 36.43 13.60
N VAL A 398 7.83 36.43 14.83
CA VAL A 398 7.89 37.61 15.72
C VAL A 398 9.30 37.72 16.31
N SER A 399 9.92 38.91 16.23
CA SER A 399 11.18 39.14 16.95
C SER A 399 10.94 39.14 18.46
N ILE A 400 11.78 38.45 19.23
CA ILE A 400 11.67 38.39 20.70
C ILE A 400 11.70 39.79 21.35
N ASN A 401 12.43 40.74 20.74
CA ASN A 401 12.48 42.14 21.18
C ASN A 401 11.13 42.84 20.95
N THR A 402 10.51 42.65 19.77
CA THR A 402 9.16 43.15 19.47
C THR A 402 8.13 42.57 20.44
N TYR A 403 8.20 41.27 20.73
CA TYR A 403 7.34 40.62 21.71
C TYR A 403 7.45 41.23 23.11
N TYR A 404 8.68 41.43 23.62
CA TYR A 404 8.86 42.07 24.93
C TYR A 404 8.40 43.53 24.96
N LYS A 405 8.72 44.32 23.93
CA LYS A 405 8.31 45.73 23.85
C LYS A 405 6.79 45.89 23.80
N TRP A 406 6.11 45.03 23.02
CA TRP A 406 4.65 44.95 22.96
C TRP A 406 4.05 44.52 24.30
N ARG A 407 4.57 43.44 24.89
CA ARG A 407 4.11 42.89 26.19
C ARG A 407 4.31 43.86 27.36
N CYS A 408 5.27 44.79 27.24
CA CYS A 408 5.52 45.86 28.22
C CYS A 408 4.83 47.19 27.87
N ALA A 409 4.03 47.25 26.79
CA ALA A 409 3.36 48.46 26.29
C ALA A 409 4.32 49.66 26.10
N GLU A 410 5.47 49.44 25.47
CA GLU A 410 6.51 50.45 25.30
C GLU A 410 6.01 51.68 24.49
N PRO A 411 6.13 52.92 25.00
CA PRO A 411 5.68 54.12 24.30
C PRO A 411 6.38 54.31 22.95
N GLY A 412 5.57 54.43 21.88
CA GLY A 412 6.05 54.65 20.52
C GLY A 412 6.14 53.39 19.65
N LEU A 413 5.87 52.19 20.19
CA LEU A 413 5.79 50.97 19.39
C LEU A 413 4.52 50.94 18.53
N SER A 414 4.67 51.23 17.23
CA SER A 414 3.62 51.02 16.22
C SER A 414 3.83 49.66 15.53
N VAL A 415 2.80 48.81 15.53
CA VAL A 415 2.79 47.49 14.88
C VAL A 415 1.53 47.32 14.04
N GLY A 416 1.69 46.81 12.82
CA GLY A 416 0.58 46.55 11.91
C GLY A 416 -0.32 45.40 12.38
N ALA A 417 -1.59 45.40 11.96
CA ALA A 417 -2.57 44.39 12.35
C ALA A 417 -2.10 42.93 12.12
N PRO A 418 -1.44 42.55 11.00
CA PRO A 418 -0.92 41.19 10.82
C PRO A 418 0.19 40.79 11.81
N THR A 419 0.92 41.76 12.38
CA THR A 419 1.92 41.52 13.42
C THR A 419 1.26 41.44 14.81
N MET A 420 0.21 42.23 15.05
CA MET A 420 -0.59 42.16 16.28
C MET A 420 -1.23 40.78 16.48
N VAL A 421 -1.77 40.17 15.43
CA VAL A 421 -2.35 38.81 15.49
C VAL A 421 -1.28 37.78 15.88
N ARG A 422 -0.09 37.85 15.26
CA ARG A 422 1.05 36.97 15.60
C ARG A 422 1.58 37.18 17.02
N LEU A 423 1.65 38.43 17.48
CA LEU A 423 2.03 38.77 18.86
C LEU A 423 1.06 38.18 19.88
N GLN A 424 -0.24 38.23 19.59
CA GLN A 424 -1.29 37.64 20.42
C GLN A 424 -1.21 36.10 20.43
N ALA A 425 -1.13 35.45 19.25
CA ALA A 425 -1.00 33.99 19.16
C ALA A 425 0.25 33.45 19.90
N CYS A 426 1.38 34.17 19.78
CA CYS A 426 2.60 33.88 20.54
C CYS A 426 2.42 34.07 22.07
N ALA A 427 1.59 35.03 22.50
CA ALA A 427 1.29 35.25 23.90
C ALA A 427 0.38 34.16 24.50
N ASP A 428 -0.60 33.69 23.72
CA ASP A 428 -1.55 32.66 24.13
C ASP A 428 -0.89 31.27 24.19
N GLU A 429 -0.07 30.91 23.19
CA GLU A 429 0.76 29.70 23.24
C GLU A 429 1.73 29.72 24.44
N TRP A 430 2.37 30.87 24.71
CA TRP A 430 3.24 31.03 25.90
C TRP A 430 2.48 31.04 27.24
N ALA A 431 1.17 31.31 27.23
CA ALA A 431 0.32 31.14 28.40
C ALA A 431 0.00 29.65 28.63
N ALA A 432 -0.40 28.91 27.58
CA ALA A 432 -0.67 27.48 27.66
C ALA A 432 0.54 26.67 28.16
N ILE A 433 1.75 26.96 27.63
CA ILE A 433 3.02 26.33 28.05
C ILE A 433 3.38 26.65 29.52
N LYS A 434 2.80 27.69 30.14
CA LYS A 434 2.97 27.97 31.58
C LYS A 434 1.98 27.24 32.48
N THR A 435 0.85 26.83 31.95
CA THR A 435 -0.17 26.04 32.68
C THR A 435 0.00 24.53 32.52
N ASP A 436 0.79 24.07 31.55
CA ASP A 436 1.11 22.66 31.35
C ASP A 436 1.96 22.08 32.50
N SER A 437 1.40 21.13 33.24
CA SER A 437 2.05 20.43 34.35
C SER A 437 3.13 19.43 33.94
N ASP A 438 3.12 18.97 32.68
CA ASP A 438 4.10 18.03 32.13
C ASP A 438 5.29 18.73 31.44
N GLN A 439 5.32 20.07 31.46
CA GLN A 439 6.45 20.92 31.05
C GLN A 439 7.07 21.71 32.23
N PRO A 440 7.63 21.04 33.25
CA PRO A 440 8.20 21.68 34.43
C PRO A 440 9.36 22.63 34.07
N TRP A 441 9.54 23.66 34.90
CA TRP A 441 10.55 24.72 34.71
C TRP A 441 12.02 24.27 34.93
N ALA A 442 12.25 23.03 35.37
CA ALA A 442 13.59 22.52 35.63
C ALA A 442 14.22 21.94 34.36
N LEU A 443 15.45 22.40 34.03
CA LEU A 443 16.28 21.85 32.96
C LEU A 443 16.88 20.49 33.38
N LEU A 444 16.02 19.49 33.48
CA LEU A 444 16.38 18.10 33.77
C LEU A 444 16.67 17.35 32.48
N THR A 445 17.86 16.76 32.38
CA THR A 445 18.34 16.02 31.20
C THR A 445 18.44 14.52 31.48
N PRO A 446 18.57 13.66 30.46
CA PRO A 446 18.79 12.23 30.68
C PRO A 446 20.08 11.89 31.42
N ASP A 447 21.02 12.83 31.57
CA ASP A 447 22.29 12.65 32.29
C ASP A 447 22.11 12.70 33.82
N ASP A 448 20.95 13.17 34.31
CA ASP A 448 20.55 13.05 35.71
C ASP A 448 20.25 11.58 36.13
N LEU A 449 20.24 10.63 35.18
CA LEU A 449 20.13 9.20 35.45
C LEU A 449 21.52 8.54 35.54
N VAL A 450 21.81 7.92 36.68
CA VAL A 450 23.08 7.22 36.97
C VAL A 450 23.34 6.08 35.98
N ARG A 451 22.29 5.50 35.40
CA ARG A 451 22.35 4.44 34.39
C ARG A 451 21.26 4.66 33.34
N ARG A 452 21.55 4.26 32.09
CA ARG A 452 20.65 4.32 30.93
C ARG A 452 20.80 3.02 30.13
N PRO A 453 19.89 2.03 30.23
CA PRO A 453 19.88 0.90 29.32
C PRO A 453 19.61 1.38 27.89
N ALA A 454 20.38 0.88 26.92
CA ALA A 454 20.20 1.22 25.51
C ALA A 454 18.95 0.58 24.89
N THR A 455 18.52 -0.57 25.42
CA THR A 455 17.44 -1.41 24.90
C THR A 455 16.48 -1.82 26.00
N LEU A 456 15.21 -2.09 25.63
CA LEU A 456 14.19 -2.57 26.56
C LEU A 456 14.33 -4.07 26.79
N LYS A 457 14.64 -4.43 28.04
CA LYS A 457 14.88 -5.81 28.46
C LYS A 457 13.67 -6.43 29.19
N PRO A 458 13.56 -7.77 29.25
CA PRO A 458 12.41 -8.44 29.87
C PRO A 458 12.15 -8.04 31.32
N ASP A 459 13.19 -7.74 32.10
CA ASP A 459 13.05 -7.30 33.50
C ASP A 459 12.37 -5.93 33.61
N LEU A 460 12.80 -4.96 32.80
CA LEU A 460 12.20 -3.63 32.73
C LEU A 460 10.80 -3.67 32.09
N ALA A 461 10.57 -4.51 31.08
CA ALA A 461 9.26 -4.70 30.49
C ALA A 461 8.25 -5.32 31.48
N GLU A 462 8.68 -6.25 32.33
CA GLU A 462 7.84 -6.78 33.41
C GLU A 462 7.50 -5.71 34.46
N VAL A 463 8.42 -4.78 34.75
CA VAL A 463 8.11 -3.58 35.55
C VAL A 463 7.16 -2.62 34.84
N LEU A 464 7.23 -2.47 33.50
CA LEU A 464 6.23 -1.68 32.76
C LEU A 464 4.84 -2.30 32.87
N GLY A 465 4.71 -3.63 32.78
CA GLY A 465 3.44 -4.33 33.02
C GLY A 465 2.89 -4.09 34.43
N GLN A 466 3.75 -4.21 35.46
CA GLN A 466 3.38 -3.93 36.86
C GLN A 466 2.95 -2.48 37.08
N VAL A 467 3.64 -1.51 36.44
CA VAL A 467 3.30 -0.08 36.53
C VAL A 467 2.03 0.25 35.73
N ILE A 468 1.72 -0.50 34.67
CA ILE A 468 0.46 -0.37 33.92
C ILE A 468 -0.71 -1.05 34.65
N GLY A 469 -0.50 -2.00 35.56
CA GLY A 469 -1.53 -2.44 36.51
C GLY A 469 -1.66 -1.50 37.71
N ASP A 470 -1.01 -1.86 38.81
CA ASP A 470 -1.06 -1.21 40.14
C ASP A 470 -0.21 0.08 40.28
N GLY A 471 0.40 0.56 39.20
CA GLY A 471 1.31 1.71 39.23
C GLY A 471 0.65 3.08 39.13
N PHE A 472 1.40 4.09 39.57
CA PHE A 472 1.11 5.51 39.36
C PHE A 472 2.38 6.29 39.02
N VAL A 473 2.31 7.13 37.99
CA VAL A 473 3.40 8.01 37.56
C VAL A 473 2.96 9.48 37.68
N ASP A 474 3.81 10.28 38.32
CA ASP A 474 3.57 11.69 38.67
C ASP A 474 4.59 12.58 37.93
N ALA A 475 4.57 13.91 38.12
CA ALA A 475 5.59 14.80 37.54
C ALA A 475 7.01 14.60 38.13
N GLY A 476 7.13 13.95 39.31
CA GLY A 476 8.38 13.81 40.05
C GLY A 476 8.71 12.42 40.61
N ARG A 477 7.88 11.41 40.33
CA ARG A 477 8.01 10.06 40.94
C ARG A 477 7.26 8.98 40.14
N ILE A 478 7.69 7.74 40.34
CA ILE A 478 6.95 6.51 40.00
C ILE A 478 6.63 5.80 41.32
N ASN A 479 5.45 5.22 41.45
CA ASN A 479 5.04 4.45 42.61
C ASN A 479 4.34 3.16 42.20
N LEU A 480 4.74 2.03 42.79
CA LEU A 480 3.96 0.78 42.76
C LEU A 480 3.32 0.56 44.15
N THR A 481 2.03 0.23 44.18
CA THR A 481 1.29 -0.05 45.41
C THR A 481 0.81 -1.49 45.42
N SER A 482 1.29 -2.33 46.34
CA SER A 482 0.87 -3.73 46.41
C SER A 482 0.95 -4.28 47.84
N GLN A 483 0.26 -5.41 48.07
CA GLN A 483 0.45 -6.23 49.26
C GLN A 483 1.59 -7.24 49.07
N ASP A 484 1.89 -7.61 47.82
CA ASP A 484 2.83 -8.67 47.48
C ASP A 484 4.28 -8.17 47.48
N VAL A 485 5.02 -8.62 48.49
CA VAL A 485 6.46 -8.31 48.68
C VAL A 485 7.31 -8.75 47.49
N GLU A 486 7.01 -9.89 46.87
CA GLU A 486 7.72 -10.41 45.69
C GLU A 486 7.73 -9.43 44.50
N LEU A 487 6.65 -8.66 44.31
CA LEU A 487 6.56 -7.65 43.24
C LEU A 487 7.32 -6.38 43.59
N LEU A 488 7.20 -5.93 44.83
CA LEU A 488 7.88 -4.70 45.29
C LEU A 488 9.40 -4.89 45.38
N ASP A 489 9.87 -6.07 45.80
CA ASP A 489 11.28 -6.46 45.77
C ASP A 489 11.83 -6.41 44.34
N PHE A 490 11.08 -6.95 43.37
CA PHE A 490 11.47 -6.97 41.96
C PHE A 490 11.46 -5.56 41.34
N PHE A 491 10.41 -4.77 41.58
CA PHE A 491 10.30 -3.38 41.14
C PHE A 491 11.48 -2.52 41.66
N GLU A 492 11.79 -2.61 42.95
CA GLU A 492 12.93 -1.90 43.56
C GLU A 492 14.27 -2.32 42.98
N GLN A 493 14.49 -3.63 42.80
CA GLN A 493 15.73 -4.17 42.23
C GLN A 493 15.90 -3.75 40.75
N THR A 494 14.86 -3.87 39.93
CA THR A 494 14.92 -3.57 38.49
C THR A 494 15.11 -2.08 38.23
N LEU A 495 14.46 -1.17 38.98
CA LEU A 495 14.69 0.27 38.83
C LEU A 495 16.10 0.69 39.26
N TYR A 496 16.65 0.10 40.32
CA TYR A 496 18.03 0.34 40.74
C TYR A 496 19.04 -0.28 39.77
N ALA A 497 18.78 -1.48 39.25
CA ALA A 497 19.65 -2.15 38.28
C ALA A 497 19.74 -1.37 36.97
N ASN A 498 18.60 -0.96 36.40
CA ASN A 498 18.54 -0.29 35.10
C ASN A 498 18.89 1.20 35.17
N PHE A 499 18.39 1.95 36.17
CA PHE A 499 18.52 3.41 36.21
C PHE A 499 19.37 3.96 37.37
N GLY A 500 19.76 3.11 38.32
CA GLY A 500 20.43 3.53 39.57
C GLY A 500 19.50 4.25 40.55
N VAL A 501 18.20 4.32 40.27
CA VAL A 501 17.22 5.01 41.12
C VAL A 501 16.71 4.08 42.21
N MET A 502 16.98 4.41 43.46
CA MET A 502 16.41 3.68 44.60
C MET A 502 14.94 4.08 44.80
N ALA A 503 14.05 3.08 44.86
CA ALA A 503 12.69 3.26 45.34
C ALA A 503 12.62 3.04 46.86
N VAL A 504 11.74 3.79 47.54
CA VAL A 504 11.59 3.75 49.00
C VAL A 504 10.25 3.13 49.36
N ARG A 505 10.28 1.92 49.93
CA ARG A 505 9.08 1.24 50.46
C ARG A 505 8.59 1.91 51.74
N ARG A 506 7.27 2.14 51.83
CA ARG A 506 6.57 2.65 53.01
C ARG A 506 5.29 1.86 53.25
N PRO A 507 4.99 1.42 54.49
CA PRO A 507 3.73 0.78 54.81
C PRO A 507 2.58 1.80 54.77
N ASN A 508 1.41 1.39 54.26
CA ASN A 508 0.19 2.18 54.22
C ASN A 508 -1.02 1.30 54.53
N ARG A 509 -1.47 1.32 55.79
CA ARG A 509 -2.55 0.47 56.33
C ARG A 509 -2.32 -1.03 56.09
N ASN A 510 -2.81 -1.56 54.98
CA ASN A 510 -2.85 -2.99 54.64
C ASN A 510 -1.99 -3.34 53.41
N HIS A 511 -1.29 -2.37 52.82
CA HIS A 511 -0.40 -2.55 51.66
C HIS A 511 0.88 -1.74 51.85
N PHE A 512 1.83 -1.91 50.93
CA PHE A 512 3.05 -1.11 50.85
C PHE A 512 3.04 -0.27 49.57
N ASN A 513 3.57 0.95 49.69
CA ASN A 513 3.84 1.84 48.56
C ASN A 513 5.35 1.87 48.37
N SER A 514 5.85 1.52 47.19
CA SER A 514 7.26 1.69 46.84
C SER A 514 7.41 2.84 45.84
N THR A 515 8.04 3.93 46.28
CA THR A 515 8.13 5.18 45.51
C THR A 515 9.56 5.46 45.06
N ALA A 516 9.79 5.45 43.74
CA ALA A 516 11.01 5.96 43.11
C ALA A 516 10.88 7.49 42.91
N HIS A 517 11.70 8.26 43.62
CA HIS A 517 11.71 9.73 43.52
C HIS A 517 12.72 10.20 42.46
N SER A 518 12.32 10.16 41.18
CA SER A 518 13.06 10.79 40.08
C SER A 518 12.10 11.37 39.05
N ALA A 519 12.21 12.68 38.82
CA ALA A 519 11.43 13.40 37.82
C ALA A 519 11.87 13.05 36.39
N VAL A 520 13.14 12.70 36.18
CA VAL A 520 13.66 12.27 34.87
C VAL A 520 13.14 10.88 34.51
N LEU A 521 13.15 9.96 35.48
CA LEU A 521 12.60 8.62 35.28
C LEU A 521 11.08 8.66 35.08
N ALA A 522 10.36 9.51 35.83
CA ALA A 522 8.93 9.69 35.64
C ALA A 522 8.59 10.32 34.26
N ARG A 523 9.40 11.27 33.77
CA ARG A 523 9.29 11.79 32.40
C ARG A 523 9.58 10.72 31.35
N LEU A 524 10.57 9.84 31.55
CA LEU A 524 10.85 8.70 30.66
C LEU A 524 9.63 7.76 30.56
N PHE A 525 9.01 7.42 31.70
CA PHE A 525 7.82 6.56 31.71
C PHE A 525 6.61 7.22 31.03
N LYS A 526 6.42 8.55 31.20
CA LYS A 526 5.34 9.29 30.50
C LYS A 526 5.60 9.47 29.00
N GLN A 527 6.82 9.88 28.61
CA GLN A 527 7.12 10.37 27.26
C GLN A 527 7.67 9.28 26.33
N THR A 528 8.54 8.39 26.82
CA THR A 528 9.14 7.31 26.01
C THR A 528 8.31 6.02 26.10
N PHE A 529 7.83 5.67 27.30
CA PHE A 529 7.03 4.45 27.50
C PHE A 529 5.51 4.67 27.46
N GLY A 530 5.06 5.88 27.12
CA GLY A 530 3.63 6.20 26.89
C GLY A 530 2.68 5.97 28.06
N VAL A 531 3.18 5.83 29.30
CA VAL A 531 2.36 5.44 30.45
C VAL A 531 1.33 6.53 30.75
N ALA A 532 0.05 6.17 30.66
CA ALA A 532 -1.06 7.09 30.85
C ALA A 532 -1.10 7.66 32.29
N THR A 533 -1.19 8.99 32.42
CA THR A 533 -1.24 9.70 33.71
C THR A 533 -2.35 10.75 33.76
N GLY A 534 -2.56 11.33 34.94
CA GLY A 534 -3.63 12.32 35.20
C GLY A 534 -4.98 11.69 35.54
N TRP A 535 -6.05 12.51 35.54
CA TRP A 535 -7.40 12.03 35.82
C TRP A 535 -7.91 11.12 34.69
N GLY A 536 -8.73 10.12 35.04
CA GLY A 536 -9.25 9.12 34.10
C GLY A 536 -8.18 8.18 33.49
N ALA A 537 -6.91 8.25 33.91
CA ALA A 537 -5.81 7.52 33.27
C ALA A 537 -6.02 6.00 33.18
N SER A 538 -6.69 5.39 34.16
CA SER A 538 -6.95 3.94 34.17
C SER A 538 -7.86 3.45 33.03
N GLY A 539 -8.66 4.34 32.42
CA GLY A 539 -9.41 4.05 31.19
C GLY A 539 -8.67 4.41 29.89
N ARG A 540 -7.47 5.01 29.99
CA ARG A 540 -6.63 5.46 28.87
C ARG A 540 -5.25 4.77 28.81
N LYS A 541 -5.05 3.72 29.62
CA LYS A 541 -3.87 2.85 29.53
C LYS A 541 -3.90 2.12 28.18
N THR A 542 -2.75 1.91 27.55
CA THR A 542 -2.58 1.04 26.38
C THR A 542 -1.24 0.31 26.48
N VAL A 543 -0.99 -0.68 25.63
CA VAL A 543 0.33 -1.32 25.56
C VAL A 543 1.34 -0.31 24.98
N PRO A 544 2.51 -0.10 25.62
CA PRO A 544 3.52 0.79 25.08
C PRO A 544 3.99 0.32 23.69
N GLU A 545 4.14 1.25 22.76
CA GLU A 545 4.61 0.99 21.39
C GLU A 545 5.94 0.22 21.34
N ILE A 546 6.86 0.54 22.26
CA ILE A 546 8.14 -0.17 22.43
C ILE A 546 7.97 -1.67 22.77
N ILE A 547 6.84 -2.09 23.35
CA ILE A 547 6.50 -3.51 23.59
C ILE A 547 5.95 -4.16 22.31
N LEU A 548 5.20 -3.42 21.49
CA LEU A 548 4.69 -3.92 20.20
C LEU A 548 5.81 -4.23 19.22
N ARG A 549 6.87 -3.41 19.23
CA ARG A 549 8.10 -3.57 18.43
C ARG A 549 9.18 -4.44 19.09
N SER A 550 8.84 -5.29 20.07
CA SER A 550 9.81 -6.01 20.91
C SER A 550 9.78 -7.54 20.73
N PRO A 551 10.87 -8.26 21.07
CA PRO A 551 10.92 -9.72 20.96
C PRO A 551 9.96 -10.45 21.89
N GLU A 552 9.63 -11.71 21.56
CA GLU A 552 8.72 -12.57 22.34
C GLU A 552 9.03 -12.58 23.85
N ALA A 553 10.31 -12.68 24.23
CA ALA A 553 10.72 -12.71 25.64
C ALA A 553 10.39 -11.42 26.40
N VAL A 554 10.40 -10.27 25.74
CA VAL A 554 10.08 -8.95 26.30
C VAL A 554 8.56 -8.78 26.39
N VAL A 555 7.82 -9.17 25.35
CA VAL A 555 6.35 -9.18 25.31
C VAL A 555 5.77 -10.11 26.40
N CYS A 556 6.27 -11.34 26.51
CA CYS A 556 5.84 -12.30 27.54
C CYS A 556 6.16 -11.81 28.96
N ALA A 557 7.23 -11.03 29.15
CA ALA A 557 7.56 -10.45 30.44
C ALA A 557 6.67 -9.25 30.80
N PHE A 558 6.35 -8.38 29.83
CA PHE A 558 5.34 -7.33 30.00
C PHE A 558 3.97 -7.90 30.41
N LEU A 559 3.47 -8.88 29.64
CA LEU A 559 2.20 -9.55 29.93
C LEU A 559 2.22 -10.18 31.33
N ARG A 560 3.31 -10.87 31.71
CA ARG A 560 3.47 -11.42 33.07
C ARG A 560 3.31 -10.34 34.14
N GLY A 561 3.98 -9.20 33.98
CA GLY A 561 3.93 -8.11 34.96
C GLY A 561 2.51 -7.56 35.19
N HIS A 562 1.72 -7.42 34.12
CA HIS A 562 0.33 -6.97 34.22
C HIS A 562 -0.59 -8.07 34.79
N PHE A 563 -0.42 -9.33 34.38
CA PHE A 563 -1.12 -10.49 34.97
C PHE A 563 -0.77 -10.73 36.45
N ASP A 564 0.46 -10.46 36.89
CA ASP A 564 0.83 -10.53 38.31
C ASP A 564 0.22 -9.39 39.15
N THR A 565 -0.17 -8.26 38.55
CA THR A 565 -1.00 -7.23 39.21
C THR A 565 -2.50 -7.56 39.09
N ASP A 566 -3.18 -7.00 38.10
CA ASP A 566 -4.63 -7.10 37.86
C ASP A 566 -5.14 -8.51 37.43
N GLY A 567 -4.26 -9.48 37.18
CA GLY A 567 -4.64 -10.83 36.75
C GLY A 567 -4.90 -11.83 37.89
N CYS A 568 -5.75 -12.83 37.65
CA CYS A 568 -6.05 -13.90 38.60
C CYS A 568 -6.28 -15.27 37.91
N VAL A 569 -6.33 -16.35 38.72
CA VAL A 569 -6.55 -17.72 38.23
C VAL A 569 -7.74 -18.33 38.94
N SER A 570 -8.77 -18.72 38.18
CA SER A 570 -9.87 -19.53 38.72
C SER A 570 -9.49 -21.01 38.71
N LYS A 571 -9.43 -21.62 39.90
CA LYS A 571 -9.16 -23.05 40.08
C LYS A 571 -10.37 -23.93 39.72
N SER A 572 -11.59 -23.46 39.96
CA SER A 572 -12.82 -24.19 39.62
C SER A 572 -13.04 -24.24 38.12
N ASP A 573 -12.98 -23.06 37.50
CA ASP A 573 -13.37 -22.86 36.10
C ASP A 573 -12.19 -23.13 35.16
N ARG A 574 -10.97 -23.24 35.71
CA ARG A 574 -9.69 -23.49 35.04
C ARG A 574 -9.41 -22.45 33.97
N GLN A 575 -9.28 -21.20 34.43
CA GLN A 575 -9.12 -20.00 33.60
C GLN A 575 -8.03 -19.10 34.17
N ALA A 576 -7.21 -18.52 33.30
CA ALA A 576 -6.45 -17.32 33.61
C ALA A 576 -7.27 -16.10 33.17
N ILE A 577 -7.28 -15.06 33.99
CA ILE A 577 -8.16 -13.89 33.88
C ILE A 577 -7.31 -12.63 34.07
N LEU A 578 -7.61 -11.59 33.31
CA LEU A 578 -7.07 -10.23 33.49
C LEU A 578 -8.22 -9.22 33.43
N VAL A 579 -8.16 -8.17 34.23
CA VAL A 579 -9.26 -7.22 34.43
C VAL A 579 -8.72 -5.80 34.27
N SER A 580 -9.37 -4.94 33.49
CA SER A 580 -8.94 -3.54 33.35
C SER A 580 -10.10 -2.59 33.09
N LYS A 581 -9.85 -1.29 33.32
CA LYS A 581 -10.76 -0.21 32.90
C LYS A 581 -10.46 0.33 31.51
N SER A 582 -9.28 0.04 30.96
CA SER A 582 -9.01 0.28 29.55
C SER A 582 -9.48 -0.94 28.75
N ARG A 583 -10.29 -0.68 27.72
CA ARG A 583 -10.69 -1.70 26.73
C ARG A 583 -9.55 -1.95 25.75
N ASP A 584 -8.96 -0.87 25.26
CA ASP A 584 -7.92 -0.81 24.23
C ASP A 584 -6.68 -1.63 24.65
N LEU A 585 -6.27 -1.48 25.93
CA LEU A 585 -5.20 -2.28 26.54
C LEU A 585 -5.47 -3.79 26.39
N LEU A 586 -6.66 -4.25 26.78
CA LEU A 586 -7.01 -5.67 26.71
C LEU A 586 -7.20 -6.17 25.27
N GLN A 587 -7.61 -5.32 24.32
CA GLN A 587 -7.68 -5.69 22.91
C GLN A 587 -6.28 -5.89 22.30
N VAL A 588 -5.34 -4.98 22.58
CA VAL A 588 -3.95 -5.13 22.11
C VAL A 588 -3.25 -6.31 22.80
N GLU A 589 -3.50 -6.54 24.09
CA GLU A 589 -3.02 -7.73 24.79
C GLU A 589 -3.66 -9.03 24.27
N GLN A 590 -4.93 -9.00 23.85
CA GLN A 590 -5.60 -10.12 23.17
C GLN A 590 -4.96 -10.45 21.81
N LEU A 591 -4.51 -9.44 21.05
CA LEU A 591 -3.75 -9.63 19.80
C LEU A 591 -2.33 -10.17 20.07
N LEU A 592 -1.62 -9.66 21.08
CA LEU A 592 -0.32 -10.20 21.50
C LEU A 592 -0.44 -11.67 21.94
N LEU A 593 -1.45 -12.00 22.76
CA LEU A 593 -1.76 -13.39 23.14
C LEU A 593 -2.07 -14.26 21.92
N LEU A 594 -2.84 -13.76 20.95
CA LEU A 594 -3.12 -14.50 19.72
C LEU A 594 -1.84 -14.77 18.89
N ASN A 595 -0.92 -13.80 18.82
CA ASN A 595 0.36 -13.99 18.14
C ASN A 595 1.24 -15.04 18.85
N LEU A 596 1.19 -15.11 20.18
CA LEU A 596 1.79 -16.18 20.98
C LEU A 596 1.10 -17.55 20.81
N GLY A 597 -0.02 -17.62 20.10
CA GLY A 597 -0.83 -18.83 19.87
C GLY A 597 -1.94 -19.08 20.91
N ILE A 598 -2.18 -18.12 21.81
CA ILE A 598 -3.09 -18.21 22.96
C ILE A 598 -4.41 -17.51 22.60
N VAL A 599 -5.46 -18.27 22.29
CA VAL A 599 -6.79 -17.68 22.03
C VAL A 599 -7.45 -17.29 23.35
N SER A 600 -7.76 -15.99 23.48
CA SER A 600 -8.39 -15.38 24.64
C SER A 600 -9.76 -14.79 24.27
N SER A 601 -10.52 -14.34 25.26
CA SER A 601 -11.79 -13.62 25.05
C SER A 601 -11.89 -12.40 25.95
N VAL A 602 -12.06 -11.21 25.35
CA VAL A 602 -12.34 -9.96 26.07
C VAL A 602 -13.85 -9.76 26.15
N ARG A 603 -14.38 -9.46 27.35
CA ARG A 603 -15.81 -9.20 27.58
C ARG A 603 -16.03 -8.01 28.52
N PRO A 604 -17.10 -7.23 28.32
CA PRO A 604 -17.52 -6.23 29.30
C PRO A 604 -18.07 -6.90 30.58
N GLN A 605 -17.90 -6.23 31.70
CA GLN A 605 -18.46 -6.54 33.01
C GLN A 605 -19.24 -5.30 33.50
N GLN A 606 -19.98 -5.45 34.62
CA GLN A 606 -20.61 -4.31 35.30
C GLN A 606 -19.57 -3.24 35.69
N ASP A 607 -20.06 -2.01 35.92
CA ASP A 607 -19.28 -0.83 36.32
C ASP A 607 -18.21 -0.33 35.33
N GLY A 608 -18.35 -0.65 34.05
CA GLY A 608 -17.47 -0.17 32.97
C GLY A 608 -16.07 -0.78 33.01
N ILE A 609 -15.98 -2.02 33.50
CA ILE A 609 -14.75 -2.81 33.59
C ILE A 609 -14.78 -3.87 32.49
N PHE A 610 -13.63 -4.16 31.90
CA PHE A 610 -13.46 -5.21 30.90
C PHE A 610 -12.63 -6.36 31.49
N ARG A 611 -12.93 -7.58 31.06
CA ARG A 611 -12.30 -8.82 31.53
C ARG A 611 -11.83 -9.65 30.33
N LEU A 612 -10.51 -9.85 30.25
CA LEU A 612 -9.88 -10.81 29.35
C LEU A 612 -9.84 -12.18 30.04
N VAL A 613 -10.16 -13.24 29.30
CA VAL A 613 -10.24 -14.62 29.81
C VAL A 613 -9.55 -15.60 28.87
N ILE A 614 -8.67 -16.42 29.43
CA ILE A 614 -8.00 -17.55 28.76
C ILE A 614 -8.58 -18.84 29.36
N THR A 615 -8.99 -19.79 28.50
CA THR A 615 -9.73 -21.00 28.89
C THR A 615 -9.27 -22.23 28.09
N GLY A 616 -9.46 -23.44 28.64
CA GLY A 616 -9.11 -24.68 27.92
C GLY A 616 -7.59 -24.84 27.74
N SER A 617 -7.16 -25.47 26.64
CA SER A 617 -5.75 -25.73 26.34
C SER A 617 -4.89 -24.46 26.22
N ASP A 618 -5.51 -23.29 25.97
CA ASP A 618 -4.82 -22.00 25.97
C ASP A 618 -4.27 -21.60 27.36
N VAL A 619 -4.84 -22.13 28.46
CA VAL A 619 -4.32 -21.92 29.82
C VAL A 619 -3.00 -22.66 30.03
N GLN A 620 -2.79 -23.80 29.34
CA GLN A 620 -1.49 -24.48 29.33
C GLN A 620 -0.46 -23.66 28.55
N ARG A 621 -0.81 -23.19 27.33
CA ARG A 621 0.07 -22.32 26.52
C ARG A 621 0.47 -21.04 27.29
N PHE A 622 -0.47 -20.43 28.01
CA PHE A 622 -0.20 -19.29 28.90
C PHE A 622 0.78 -19.65 30.03
N ALA A 623 0.63 -20.82 30.66
CA ALA A 623 1.51 -21.28 31.72
C ALA A 623 2.94 -21.61 31.24
N GLU A 624 3.07 -22.04 29.98
CA GLU A 624 4.34 -22.39 29.34
C GLU A 624 5.10 -21.14 28.85
N LYS A 625 4.43 -20.19 28.19
CA LYS A 625 5.07 -18.97 27.64
C LYS A 625 5.19 -17.80 28.62
N ILE A 626 4.13 -17.51 29.39
CA ILE A 626 4.03 -16.28 30.21
C ILE A 626 4.17 -16.61 31.70
N GLY A 627 3.23 -17.40 32.23
CA GLY A 627 3.16 -17.77 33.64
C GLY A 627 2.90 -16.58 34.58
N PHE A 628 3.33 -16.72 35.84
CA PHE A 628 3.28 -15.70 36.89
C PHE A 628 4.60 -15.69 37.65
N ARG A 629 5.09 -14.52 38.07
CA ARG A 629 6.15 -14.38 39.06
C ARG A 629 5.64 -14.76 40.44
N LEU A 630 4.46 -14.27 40.84
CA LEU A 630 3.93 -14.49 42.18
C LEU A 630 3.83 -15.97 42.52
N SER A 631 4.52 -16.39 43.57
CA SER A 631 4.59 -17.79 44.02
C SER A 631 3.21 -18.44 44.15
N TYR A 632 2.23 -17.74 44.74
CA TYR A 632 0.87 -18.24 44.93
C TYR A 632 0.03 -18.28 43.64
N LYS A 633 0.11 -17.26 42.76
CA LYS A 633 -0.60 -17.28 41.46
C LYS A 633 -0.07 -18.41 40.58
N ARG A 634 1.26 -18.56 40.53
CA ARG A 634 1.99 -19.64 39.83
C ARG A 634 1.66 -21.03 40.36
N GLN A 635 1.53 -21.20 41.68
CA GLN A 635 1.08 -22.46 42.28
C GLN A 635 -0.40 -22.73 41.99
N GLY A 636 -1.26 -21.71 42.05
CA GLY A 636 -2.68 -21.83 41.69
C GLY A 636 -2.90 -22.23 40.23
N LEU A 637 -2.07 -21.73 39.31
CA LEU A 637 -2.07 -22.13 37.90
C LEU A 637 -1.67 -23.61 37.73
N LYS A 638 -0.63 -24.08 38.44
CA LYS A 638 -0.24 -25.50 38.45
C LYS A 638 -1.36 -26.41 38.94
N GLU A 639 -2.07 -26.02 40.01
CA GLU A 639 -3.20 -26.80 40.55
C GLU A 639 -4.42 -26.82 39.61
N ALA A 640 -4.69 -25.70 38.93
CA ALA A 640 -5.76 -25.61 37.92
C ALA A 640 -5.46 -26.48 36.69
N LEU A 641 -4.18 -26.64 36.31
CA LEU A 641 -3.77 -27.54 35.23
C LEU A 641 -3.73 -29.01 35.68
N ALA A 642 -3.20 -29.31 36.88
CA ALA A 642 -3.08 -30.68 37.40
C ALA A 642 -4.43 -31.38 37.66
N THR A 643 -5.54 -30.63 37.67
CA THR A 643 -6.92 -31.18 37.75
C THR A 643 -7.54 -31.47 36.38
N VAL A 644 -6.82 -31.23 35.27
CA VAL A 644 -7.25 -31.57 33.91
C VAL A 644 -6.71 -32.94 33.50
N LYS A 645 -7.60 -33.86 33.07
CA LYS A 645 -7.21 -35.17 32.53
C LYS A 645 -6.94 -35.16 31.02
N TRP A 646 -7.60 -34.25 30.30
CA TRP A 646 -7.47 -33.99 28.87
C TRP A 646 -8.15 -32.65 28.58
N PHE A 647 -7.73 -31.96 27.51
CA PHE A 647 -8.41 -30.80 26.97
C PHE A 647 -9.16 -31.19 25.70
N LEU A 648 -10.34 -30.61 25.45
CA LEU A 648 -10.77 -30.41 24.06
C LEU A 648 -9.80 -29.40 23.42
N ASN A 649 -9.38 -29.66 22.19
CA ASN A 649 -8.98 -28.55 21.33
C ASN A 649 -10.20 -27.66 21.12
N LYS A 650 -10.00 -26.34 21.21
CA LYS A 650 -10.96 -25.41 20.63
C LYS A 650 -10.74 -25.44 19.12
N ASP A 651 -11.83 -25.43 18.38
CA ASP A 651 -11.80 -25.00 16.98
C ASP A 651 -11.43 -23.51 16.94
N ASP A 652 -10.67 -23.09 15.94
CA ASP A 652 -10.21 -21.70 15.81
C ASP A 652 -11.24 -20.79 15.14
N LEU A 653 -12.52 -21.12 15.35
CA LEU A 653 -13.68 -20.40 14.84
C LEU A 653 -14.27 -19.52 15.95
N THR A 654 -14.70 -18.32 15.57
CA THR A 654 -15.59 -17.48 16.38
C THR A 654 -16.78 -17.04 15.54
N THR A 655 -17.69 -16.27 16.13
CA THR A 655 -18.90 -15.78 15.46
C THR A 655 -18.96 -14.27 15.58
N ILE A 656 -19.47 -13.57 14.57
CA ILE A 656 -19.65 -12.11 14.63
C ILE A 656 -20.76 -11.79 15.63
N GLU A 657 -20.49 -10.87 16.55
CA GLU A 657 -21.38 -10.46 17.66
C GLU A 657 -21.94 -9.05 17.44
N SER A 658 -21.17 -8.13 16.85
CA SER A 658 -21.69 -6.84 16.39
C SER A 658 -20.98 -6.36 15.12
N ILE A 659 -21.69 -5.54 14.35
CA ILE A 659 -21.18 -4.85 13.16
C ILE A 659 -21.52 -3.37 13.34
N GLU A 660 -20.50 -2.51 13.27
CA GLU A 660 -20.61 -1.06 13.42
C GLU A 660 -20.13 -0.39 12.12
N HIS A 661 -20.83 0.65 11.66
CA HIS A 661 -20.51 1.39 10.42
C HIS A 661 -20.20 2.85 10.78
N ASP A 662 -19.10 3.41 10.27
CA ASP A 662 -18.71 4.82 10.46
C ASP A 662 -17.97 5.37 9.23
N GLU A 663 -17.60 6.66 9.23
CA GLU A 663 -16.78 7.25 8.16
C GLU A 663 -15.34 7.61 8.59
N GLY A 664 -14.30 7.34 7.76
CA GLY A 664 -12.98 7.99 7.91
C GLY A 664 -11.71 7.34 7.29
N PRO A 665 -10.51 7.89 7.59
CA PRO A 665 -9.24 7.74 6.84
C PRO A 665 -8.43 6.44 7.06
N VAL A 666 -7.54 6.16 6.10
CA VAL A 666 -6.88 4.85 5.86
C VAL A 666 -5.62 4.91 4.95
N VAL A 667 -4.98 3.74 4.72
CA VAL A 667 -3.57 3.49 4.37
C VAL A 667 -3.27 2.00 4.03
N ASP A 668 -3.21 1.63 2.74
CA ASP A 668 -3.17 0.24 2.23
C ASP A 668 -1.78 -0.17 1.77
N PHE A 669 -1.54 -1.47 1.68
CA PHE A 669 -0.35 -2.05 1.10
C PHE A 669 -0.68 -3.41 0.45
N SER A 670 -0.06 -3.68 -0.68
CA SER A 670 -0.02 -5.03 -1.25
C SER A 670 1.00 -5.89 -0.48
N VAL A 671 0.92 -7.21 -0.65
CA VAL A 671 1.98 -8.15 -0.23
C VAL A 671 2.44 -8.99 -1.42
N GLU A 672 3.68 -9.44 -1.41
CA GLU A 672 4.27 -10.29 -2.46
C GLU A 672 3.83 -11.76 -2.33
N ASN A 673 3.71 -12.52 -3.42
CA ASN A 673 3.41 -13.97 -3.48
C ASN A 673 2.07 -14.44 -2.90
N SER A 674 1.80 -14.21 -1.62
CA SER A 674 0.49 -14.50 -1.01
C SER A 674 -0.56 -13.46 -1.38
N HIS A 675 -0.12 -12.22 -1.68
CA HIS A 675 -0.95 -11.03 -1.90
C HIS A 675 -1.97 -10.76 -0.77
N ALA A 676 -1.63 -11.24 0.43
CA ALA A 676 -2.51 -11.35 1.58
C ALA A 676 -1.71 -11.07 2.85
N TYR A 677 -2.37 -10.57 3.90
CA TYR A 677 -1.71 -10.22 5.17
C TYR A 677 -2.63 -10.36 6.37
N LYS A 678 -2.06 -10.63 7.55
CA LYS A 678 -2.84 -10.72 8.79
C LYS A 678 -3.10 -9.37 9.45
N ALA A 679 -4.27 -8.81 9.12
CA ALA A 679 -4.86 -7.67 9.80
C ALA A 679 -5.84 -8.13 10.90
N SER A 680 -5.59 -7.80 12.17
CA SER A 680 -6.47 -8.08 13.33
C SER A 680 -7.04 -9.51 13.48
N CYS A 681 -6.42 -10.50 12.81
CA CYS A 681 -6.75 -11.94 12.65
C CYS A 681 -7.33 -12.44 11.30
N PHE A 682 -7.41 -11.61 10.24
CA PHE A 682 -8.02 -11.90 8.92
C PHE A 682 -7.07 -11.72 7.69
N ILE A 683 -7.54 -11.57 6.41
CA ILE A 683 -6.82 -11.70 5.09
C ILE A 683 -7.60 -10.96 3.90
N ASN A 684 -7.16 -10.73 2.60
CA ASN A 684 -7.87 -9.96 1.47
C ASN A 684 -7.50 -10.26 -0.07
N HIS A 685 -8.29 -9.89 -1.17
CA HIS A 685 -8.40 -10.69 -2.48
C HIS A 685 -8.79 -10.02 -4.01
N ASN A 686 -8.44 -10.15 -5.44
CA ASN A 686 -7.83 -10.90 -6.77
C ASN A 686 -8.28 -10.41 -8.24
N CYS A 687 -7.37 -10.33 -9.28
CA CYS A 687 -7.28 -10.05 -10.76
C CYS A 687 -8.25 -10.74 -11.82
N PHE A 688 -8.04 -10.61 -13.16
CA PHE A 688 -8.94 -11.07 -14.28
C PHE A 688 -8.46 -12.18 -15.28
N TRP A 689 -8.11 -11.89 -16.56
CA TRP A 689 -8.35 -12.78 -17.77
C TRP A 689 -7.83 -14.22 -17.64
N HIS A 690 -6.78 -14.42 -16.84
CA HIS A 690 -6.30 -15.76 -16.45
C HIS A 690 -7.41 -16.65 -15.86
N TYR A 691 -8.48 -16.09 -15.28
CA TYR A 691 -9.66 -16.80 -14.80
C TYR A 691 -10.30 -17.66 -15.87
N THR A 692 -10.57 -17.08 -17.04
CA THR A 692 -11.24 -17.79 -18.13
C THR A 692 -10.35 -18.92 -18.67
N LEU A 693 -9.05 -18.69 -18.78
CA LEU A 693 -8.10 -19.69 -19.29
C LEU A 693 -7.77 -20.79 -18.27
N MET A 694 -7.54 -20.46 -17.00
CA MET A 694 -7.15 -21.41 -15.95
C MET A 694 -8.32 -22.28 -15.49
N ASN A 695 -9.55 -21.74 -15.36
CA ASN A 695 -10.73 -22.58 -15.16
C ASN A 695 -10.97 -23.51 -16.35
N ARG A 696 -10.81 -23.03 -17.60
CA ARG A 696 -10.96 -23.89 -18.78
C ARG A 696 -9.89 -24.99 -18.86
N LEU A 697 -8.66 -24.70 -18.44
CA LEU A 697 -7.56 -25.66 -18.31
C LEU A 697 -7.87 -26.76 -17.28
N TYR A 698 -8.60 -26.43 -16.21
CA TYR A 698 -9.12 -27.37 -15.21
C TYR A 698 -10.33 -28.17 -15.71
N ASP A 699 -11.35 -27.52 -16.29
CA ASP A 699 -12.53 -28.17 -16.89
C ASP A 699 -12.13 -29.22 -17.95
N GLU A 700 -11.10 -28.91 -18.72
CA GLU A 700 -10.52 -29.80 -19.73
C GLU A 700 -9.71 -30.98 -19.11
N GLY A 701 -9.34 -30.93 -17.84
CA GLY A 701 -8.55 -31.95 -17.13
C GLY A 701 -7.03 -31.86 -17.31
N TYR A 702 -6.49 -30.69 -17.70
CA TYR A 702 -5.04 -30.46 -17.82
C TYR A 702 -4.41 -29.96 -16.51
N ALA A 703 -5.21 -29.29 -15.66
CA ALA A 703 -4.86 -28.89 -14.30
C ALA A 703 -5.51 -29.79 -13.25
N ASN A 704 -4.97 -29.79 -12.02
CA ASN A 704 -5.50 -30.54 -10.87
C ASN A 704 -6.05 -29.60 -9.77
N ASP A 705 -6.75 -30.16 -8.79
CA ASP A 705 -7.39 -29.41 -7.69
C ASP A 705 -6.39 -28.52 -6.91
N GLY A 706 -5.17 -29.00 -6.69
CA GLY A 706 -4.12 -28.24 -5.97
C GLY A 706 -3.65 -27.02 -6.77
N PHE A 707 -3.42 -27.20 -8.07
CA PHE A 707 -3.12 -26.12 -9.02
C PHE A 707 -4.26 -25.09 -9.04
N MET A 708 -5.53 -25.51 -8.98
CA MET A 708 -6.66 -24.57 -8.95
C MET A 708 -6.82 -23.84 -7.61
N ILE A 709 -6.43 -24.44 -6.47
CA ILE A 709 -6.41 -23.75 -5.18
C ILE A 709 -5.30 -22.68 -5.16
N GLU A 710 -4.10 -23.02 -5.64
CA GLU A 710 -2.99 -22.07 -5.81
C GLU A 710 -3.38 -20.93 -6.77
N PHE A 711 -4.01 -21.27 -7.91
CA PHE A 711 -4.52 -20.30 -8.87
C PHE A 711 -5.60 -19.40 -8.27
N LEU A 712 -6.65 -19.96 -7.64
CA LEU A 712 -7.75 -19.16 -7.09
C LEU A 712 -7.29 -18.29 -5.92
N GLN A 713 -6.17 -18.58 -5.26
CA GLN A 713 -5.54 -17.60 -4.38
C GLN A 713 -4.99 -16.42 -5.20
N SER A 714 -3.99 -16.64 -6.06
CA SER A 714 -3.38 -15.58 -6.89
C SER A 714 -4.35 -14.84 -7.82
N HIS A 715 -5.45 -15.47 -8.24
CA HIS A 715 -6.53 -14.86 -8.99
C HIS A 715 -7.60 -14.23 -8.10
N THR A 716 -7.76 -14.65 -6.84
CA THR A 716 -8.78 -14.09 -5.97
C THR A 716 -8.28 -13.08 -4.92
N SER A 717 -6.96 -12.81 -4.64
CA SER A 717 -5.93 -11.74 -4.14
C SER A 717 -5.85 -10.08 -4.03
N VAL A 718 -6.17 -8.89 -4.69
CA VAL A 718 -6.49 -8.23 -6.06
C VAL A 718 -7.88 -7.46 -6.24
N VAL A 719 -8.67 -7.67 -7.34
CA VAL A 719 -9.89 -6.93 -7.90
C VAL A 719 -11.14 -6.71 -7.04
N GLN A 720 -11.08 -6.79 -5.73
CA GLN A 720 -12.16 -6.24 -4.92
C GLN A 720 -12.45 -4.77 -5.32
N GLN A 721 -13.71 -4.39 -5.60
CA GLN A 721 -14.04 -2.97 -5.80
C GLN A 721 -14.40 -2.33 -4.47
N LEU A 722 -13.67 -1.28 -4.15
CA LEU A 722 -13.89 -0.38 -3.02
C LEU A 722 -15.06 0.57 -3.38
N PRO A 723 -16.24 0.60 -2.71
CA PRO A 723 -17.34 1.54 -3.02
C PRO A 723 -16.95 3.03 -3.02
N PHE A 724 -17.90 3.93 -3.30
CA PHE A 724 -17.60 5.33 -3.66
C PHE A 724 -17.22 6.24 -2.48
N ASP A 725 -17.78 5.95 -1.31
CA ASP A 725 -17.92 6.85 -0.18
C ASP A 725 -16.60 7.01 0.62
N HIS A 726 -15.44 6.65 0.01
CA HIS A 726 -14.69 5.53 0.62
C HIS A 726 -13.16 5.36 0.41
N PRO A 727 -12.27 5.97 1.22
CA PRO A 727 -11.06 6.67 0.80
C PRO A 727 -10.20 5.89 -0.18
N TYR A 728 -9.91 4.62 0.15
CA TYR A 728 -9.22 3.67 -0.70
C TYR A 728 -9.72 3.64 -2.15
N TYR A 729 -10.96 4.06 -2.33
CA TYR A 729 -11.45 4.81 -3.46
C TYR A 729 -10.61 6.06 -3.82
N SER A 730 -9.41 5.86 -4.35
CA SER A 730 -8.70 6.88 -5.16
C SER A 730 -9.40 7.08 -6.52
N GLY A 731 -10.72 7.17 -6.52
CA GLY A 731 -11.59 6.84 -7.65
C GLY A 731 -11.88 5.34 -7.77
N ILE A 732 -12.58 4.95 -8.83
CA ILE A 732 -12.91 3.55 -9.12
C ILE A 732 -11.61 2.76 -9.38
N ASN A 733 -11.56 1.54 -8.85
CA ASN A 733 -10.44 0.63 -9.01
C ASN A 733 -10.52 0.09 -10.45
N PRO A 734 -9.66 0.54 -11.39
CA PRO A 734 -9.93 0.52 -12.83
C PRO A 734 -10.20 -0.89 -13.38
N TYR A 735 -9.16 -1.70 -13.59
CA TYR A 735 -9.00 -2.94 -12.83
C TYR A 735 -10.30 -3.71 -12.42
N ALA A 736 -10.87 -3.47 -11.24
CA ALA A 736 -12.05 -4.17 -10.73
C ALA A 736 -13.35 -3.85 -11.47
N LEU A 737 -13.52 -2.60 -11.91
CA LEU A 737 -14.55 -2.23 -12.88
C LEU A 737 -14.35 -3.00 -14.20
N GLY A 738 -13.11 -3.21 -14.63
CA GLY A 738 -12.73 -4.04 -15.78
C GLY A 738 -13.21 -5.47 -15.68
N PHE A 739 -12.82 -6.18 -14.62
CA PHE A 739 -13.28 -7.55 -14.32
C PHE A 739 -14.81 -7.62 -14.38
N ALA A 740 -15.49 -6.73 -13.65
CA ALA A 740 -16.95 -6.72 -13.58
C ALA A 740 -17.61 -6.40 -14.92
N MET A 741 -17.07 -5.47 -15.71
CA MET A 741 -17.54 -5.16 -17.06
C MET A 741 -17.38 -6.36 -18.01
N MET A 742 -16.24 -7.04 -18.01
CA MET A 742 -16.03 -8.20 -18.89
C MET A 742 -16.93 -9.38 -18.48
N CYS A 743 -17.14 -9.60 -17.18
CA CYS A 743 -18.11 -10.58 -16.68
C CYS A 743 -19.56 -10.22 -17.04
N ASP A 744 -19.97 -8.95 -16.93
CA ASP A 744 -21.35 -8.55 -17.24
C ASP A 744 -21.63 -8.55 -18.75
N ILE A 745 -20.66 -8.20 -19.60
CA ILE A 745 -20.76 -8.38 -21.07
C ILE A 745 -20.99 -9.85 -21.40
N LYS A 746 -20.23 -10.77 -20.78
CA LYS A 746 -20.45 -12.22 -20.95
C LYS A 746 -21.86 -12.63 -20.51
N ARG A 747 -22.32 -12.17 -19.34
CA ARG A 747 -23.68 -12.40 -18.85
C ARG A 747 -24.76 -11.83 -19.79
N ILE A 748 -24.60 -10.63 -20.35
CA ILE A 748 -25.54 -10.00 -21.30
C ILE A 748 -25.68 -10.85 -22.57
N CYS A 749 -24.58 -11.44 -23.02
CA CYS A 749 -24.56 -12.27 -24.21
C CYS A 749 -25.17 -13.67 -23.94
N GLU A 750 -24.76 -14.35 -22.87
CA GLU A 750 -25.24 -15.71 -22.55
C GLU A 750 -26.63 -15.74 -21.90
N ASN A 751 -26.95 -14.81 -21.00
CA ASN A 751 -28.14 -14.77 -20.15
C ASN A 751 -28.74 -13.33 -20.01
N PRO A 752 -29.20 -12.72 -21.12
CA PRO A 752 -29.81 -11.37 -21.11
C PRO A 752 -31.17 -11.31 -20.41
N THR A 753 -31.34 -10.30 -19.56
CA THR A 753 -32.63 -9.83 -19.03
C THR A 753 -33.33 -8.89 -20.03
N ASP A 754 -34.60 -8.56 -19.78
CA ASP A 754 -35.34 -7.61 -20.64
C ASP A 754 -34.77 -6.18 -20.59
N GLU A 755 -34.11 -5.78 -19.50
CA GLU A 755 -33.37 -4.50 -19.43
C GLU A 755 -32.11 -4.54 -20.31
N ASP A 756 -31.36 -5.64 -20.28
CA ASP A 756 -30.19 -5.82 -21.15
C ASP A 756 -30.61 -5.76 -22.63
N ARG A 757 -31.75 -6.37 -22.98
CA ARG A 757 -32.32 -6.30 -24.34
C ARG A 757 -32.74 -4.89 -24.78
N HIS A 758 -33.09 -4.02 -23.84
CA HIS A 758 -33.42 -2.62 -24.13
C HIS A 758 -32.16 -1.75 -24.30
N TRP A 759 -31.16 -1.95 -23.44
CA TRP A 759 -29.94 -1.14 -23.41
C TRP A 759 -28.85 -1.60 -24.38
N PHE A 760 -28.85 -2.89 -24.70
CA PHE A 760 -27.83 -3.57 -25.50
C PHE A 760 -28.44 -4.45 -26.60
N PRO A 761 -29.38 -3.95 -27.43
CA PRO A 761 -30.09 -4.76 -28.42
C PRO A 761 -29.16 -5.45 -29.42
N ASP A 762 -27.98 -4.87 -29.68
CA ASP A 762 -27.00 -5.37 -30.64
C ASP A 762 -26.12 -6.53 -30.08
N ILE A 763 -26.08 -6.75 -28.76
CA ILE A 763 -25.25 -7.80 -28.11
C ILE A 763 -26.03 -8.74 -27.18
N ALA A 764 -27.24 -8.38 -26.74
CA ALA A 764 -28.05 -9.18 -25.82
C ALA A 764 -28.54 -10.49 -26.48
N GLY A 765 -27.94 -11.62 -26.10
CA GLY A 765 -28.17 -12.92 -26.74
C GLY A 765 -27.27 -13.22 -27.94
N GLN A 766 -26.18 -12.45 -28.13
CA GLN A 766 -25.15 -12.73 -29.13
C GLN A 766 -24.01 -13.61 -28.56
N ASP A 767 -23.01 -13.85 -29.39
CA ASP A 767 -21.75 -14.48 -29.02
C ASP A 767 -20.91 -13.54 -28.13
N TRP A 768 -20.63 -13.96 -26.89
CA TRP A 768 -19.88 -13.15 -25.92
C TRP A 768 -18.40 -12.97 -26.29
N ILE A 769 -17.82 -13.97 -26.96
CA ILE A 769 -16.41 -13.97 -27.36
C ILE A 769 -16.22 -12.91 -28.45
N LYS A 770 -17.08 -12.93 -29.47
CA LYS A 770 -17.09 -11.89 -30.53
C LYS A 770 -17.38 -10.50 -29.96
N THR A 771 -18.20 -10.41 -28.92
CA THR A 771 -18.55 -9.13 -28.28
C THR A 771 -17.38 -8.55 -27.47
N LEU A 772 -16.70 -9.37 -26.66
CA LEU A 772 -15.49 -8.94 -25.94
C LEU A 772 -14.33 -8.67 -26.91
N ASP A 773 -14.13 -9.47 -27.94
CA ASP A 773 -13.12 -9.22 -28.98
C ASP A 773 -13.37 -7.86 -29.66
N PHE A 774 -14.60 -7.58 -30.08
CA PHE A 774 -14.97 -6.28 -30.65
C PHE A 774 -14.73 -5.13 -29.66
N ALA A 775 -15.05 -5.31 -28.38
CA ALA A 775 -14.80 -4.33 -27.33
C ALA A 775 -13.30 -4.08 -27.09
N MET A 776 -12.50 -5.15 -27.00
CA MET A 776 -11.05 -5.10 -26.78
C MET A 776 -10.30 -4.52 -27.98
N ARG A 777 -10.76 -4.75 -29.21
CA ARG A 777 -10.12 -4.22 -30.43
C ARG A 777 -10.40 -2.74 -30.69
N ASN A 778 -11.61 -2.25 -30.43
CA ASN A 778 -12.06 -0.96 -30.99
C ASN A 778 -12.20 0.18 -29.97
N PHE A 779 -11.91 -0.07 -28.69
CA PHE A 779 -12.16 0.89 -27.61
C PHE A 779 -10.96 1.05 -26.66
N LYS A 780 -10.84 2.24 -26.10
CA LYS A 780 -9.99 2.63 -24.94
C LYS A 780 -10.87 2.84 -23.70
N ASP A 781 -10.31 2.93 -22.49
CA ASP A 781 -11.04 2.97 -21.21
C ASP A 781 -12.30 3.86 -21.23
N GLU A 782 -12.13 5.16 -21.52
CA GLU A 782 -13.22 6.14 -21.71
C GLU A 782 -14.34 5.57 -22.59
N SER A 783 -14.00 5.15 -23.80
CA SER A 783 -14.96 4.70 -24.80
C SER A 783 -15.54 3.31 -24.51
N PHE A 784 -14.81 2.45 -23.79
CA PHE A 784 -15.27 1.14 -23.33
C PHE A 784 -16.31 1.31 -22.23
N ILE A 785 -16.06 2.18 -21.26
CA ILE A 785 -17.05 2.63 -20.25
C ILE A 785 -18.25 3.27 -20.95
N ALA A 786 -18.02 4.19 -21.90
CA ALA A 786 -19.07 4.90 -22.63
C ALA A 786 -20.01 3.96 -23.42
N GLN A 787 -19.56 2.77 -23.82
CA GLN A 787 -20.30 1.86 -24.71
C GLN A 787 -20.76 0.55 -24.06
N PHE A 788 -20.04 0.02 -23.06
CA PHE A 788 -20.32 -1.30 -22.48
C PHE A 788 -20.75 -1.29 -21.01
N LEU A 789 -20.56 -0.21 -20.26
CA LEU A 789 -21.00 -0.16 -18.85
C LEU A 789 -22.54 -0.28 -18.76
N SER A 790 -23.05 -1.29 -18.05
CA SER A 790 -24.48 -1.63 -18.02
C SER A 790 -25.24 -0.91 -16.90
N PRO A 791 -26.56 -0.68 -17.03
CA PRO A 791 -27.40 -0.19 -15.93
C PRO A 791 -27.31 -1.06 -14.68
N LYS A 792 -27.17 -2.38 -14.85
CA LYS A 792 -26.91 -3.33 -13.77
C LYS A 792 -25.62 -3.00 -13.02
N LEU A 793 -24.50 -2.87 -13.72
CA LEU A 793 -23.23 -2.49 -13.11
C LEU A 793 -23.26 -1.08 -12.50
N ILE A 794 -23.94 -0.12 -13.14
CA ILE A 794 -24.13 1.23 -12.61
C ILE A 794 -24.86 1.21 -11.25
N ARG A 795 -25.81 0.29 -11.06
CA ARG A 795 -26.47 0.06 -9.75
C ARG A 795 -25.63 -0.76 -8.78
N GLU A 796 -24.92 -1.79 -9.23
CA GLU A 796 -24.07 -2.63 -8.37
C GLU A 796 -22.88 -1.84 -7.81
N PHE A 797 -22.27 -0.98 -8.63
CA PHE A 797 -21.24 0.00 -8.23
C PHE A 797 -21.86 1.30 -7.65
N LYS A 798 -23.19 1.41 -7.62
CA LYS A 798 -23.99 2.52 -7.03
C LYS A 798 -23.61 3.92 -7.53
N LEU A 799 -23.21 4.06 -8.79
CA LEU A 799 -22.61 5.29 -9.32
C LEU A 799 -23.58 6.49 -9.27
N PHE A 800 -23.01 7.69 -9.18
CA PHE A 800 -23.70 9.00 -9.29
C PHE A 800 -22.69 10.07 -9.76
N THR A 801 -23.16 11.27 -10.11
CA THR A 801 -22.28 12.42 -10.43
C THR A 801 -22.51 13.59 -9.49
N VAL A 802 -21.42 14.15 -8.99
CA VAL A 802 -21.38 15.42 -8.25
C VAL A 802 -20.91 16.51 -9.20
N LEU A 803 -21.52 17.68 -9.14
CA LEU A 803 -20.98 18.93 -9.67
C LEU A 803 -20.35 19.72 -8.52
N ASP A 804 -19.07 20.05 -8.67
CA ASP A 804 -18.28 20.87 -7.77
C ASP A 804 -18.00 22.18 -8.52
N ASP A 805 -18.64 23.27 -8.10
CA ASP A 805 -18.68 24.58 -8.77
C ASP A 805 -18.20 25.63 -7.75
N ASP A 806 -17.08 26.30 -8.03
CA ASP A 806 -16.46 27.24 -7.08
C ASP A 806 -17.29 28.52 -6.83
N GLN A 807 -18.41 28.69 -7.55
CA GLN A 807 -19.42 29.72 -7.33
C GLN A 807 -20.57 29.29 -6.41
N GLN A 808 -20.61 28.03 -5.93
CA GLN A 808 -21.71 27.48 -5.13
C GLN A 808 -21.23 26.89 -3.80
N ASP A 809 -21.87 27.29 -2.68
CA ASP A 809 -21.54 26.82 -1.32
C ASP A 809 -22.00 25.37 -1.03
N GLU A 810 -22.71 24.72 -1.96
CA GLU A 810 -23.26 23.36 -1.82
C GLU A 810 -22.97 22.50 -3.07
N LEU A 811 -22.59 21.23 -2.87
CA LEU A 811 -22.30 20.26 -3.94
C LEU A 811 -23.60 19.67 -4.52
N GLU A 812 -23.83 19.80 -5.83
CA GLU A 812 -25.04 19.28 -6.47
C GLU A 812 -24.84 17.83 -6.98
N ILE A 813 -25.68 16.89 -6.51
CA ILE A 813 -25.79 15.55 -7.12
C ILE A 813 -26.66 15.66 -8.39
N THR A 814 -26.02 15.91 -9.53
CA THR A 814 -26.68 16.19 -10.82
C THR A 814 -27.30 14.97 -11.51
N THR A 815 -26.87 13.77 -11.11
CA THR A 815 -27.34 12.48 -11.67
C THR A 815 -27.13 11.34 -10.68
N ILE A 816 -28.06 10.39 -10.61
CA ILE A 816 -27.98 9.15 -9.83
C ILE A 816 -28.19 7.90 -10.72
N HIS A 817 -28.06 6.70 -10.15
CA HIS A 817 -28.25 5.42 -10.84
C HIS A 817 -29.74 5.07 -11.04
N ASP A 818 -30.48 5.99 -11.66
CA ASP A 818 -31.88 5.81 -12.09
C ASP A 818 -32.02 5.76 -13.62
N GLU A 819 -33.22 5.45 -14.10
CA GLU A 819 -33.49 5.22 -15.53
C GLU A 819 -33.20 6.45 -16.43
N PRO A 820 -33.52 7.69 -16.02
CA PRO A 820 -33.02 8.91 -16.70
C PRO A 820 -31.50 9.10 -16.58
N GLY A 821 -30.89 8.71 -15.45
CA GLY A 821 -29.52 9.03 -15.10
C GLY A 821 -28.45 8.14 -15.73
N TYR A 822 -28.72 6.86 -15.98
CA TYR A 822 -27.72 5.89 -16.47
C TYR A 822 -26.88 6.40 -17.66
N ARG A 823 -27.48 7.11 -18.63
CA ARG A 823 -26.73 7.67 -19.79
C ARG A 823 -25.75 8.77 -19.41
N LYS A 824 -26.13 9.66 -18.49
CA LYS A 824 -25.27 10.75 -18.01
C LYS A 824 -24.11 10.19 -17.17
N LEU A 825 -24.39 9.26 -16.25
CA LEU A 825 -23.36 8.62 -15.41
C LEU A 825 -22.26 7.95 -16.25
N ARG A 826 -22.70 7.18 -17.25
CA ARG A 826 -21.84 6.47 -18.19
C ARG A 826 -20.90 7.42 -18.96
N LEU A 827 -21.39 8.58 -19.37
CA LEU A 827 -20.59 9.60 -20.07
C LEU A 827 -19.65 10.35 -19.12
N ALA A 828 -20.08 10.68 -17.91
CA ALA A 828 -19.25 11.35 -16.92
C ALA A 828 -18.10 10.46 -16.42
N LEU A 829 -18.36 9.17 -16.18
CA LEU A 829 -17.30 8.23 -15.81
C LEU A 829 -16.35 7.95 -16.98
N ALA A 830 -16.84 7.94 -18.22
CA ALA A 830 -15.98 7.84 -19.40
C ALA A 830 -14.95 8.98 -19.44
N ASP A 831 -15.39 10.24 -19.30
CA ASP A 831 -14.50 11.39 -19.33
C ASP A 831 -13.50 11.42 -18.17
N GLN A 832 -13.81 10.82 -17.01
CA GLN A 832 -12.80 10.61 -15.96
C GLN A 832 -11.61 9.76 -16.40
N TYR A 833 -11.73 8.92 -17.42
CA TYR A 833 -10.60 8.15 -18.01
C TYR A 833 -10.07 8.78 -19.32
N ASN A 834 -10.55 9.97 -19.69
CA ASN A 834 -10.00 10.75 -20.79
C ASN A 834 -8.75 11.52 -20.34
N LEU A 835 -7.57 11.09 -20.81
CA LEU A 835 -6.29 11.77 -20.53
C LEU A 835 -6.26 13.24 -21.02
N GLY A 836 -7.08 13.62 -22.00
CA GLY A 836 -7.22 15.00 -22.45
C GLY A 836 -7.94 15.91 -21.43
N SER A 837 -8.69 15.34 -20.48
CA SER A 837 -9.43 16.06 -19.45
C SER A 837 -8.70 16.12 -18.10
N ARG A 838 -7.62 15.33 -17.93
CA ARG A 838 -6.85 15.22 -16.66
C ARG A 838 -5.61 16.12 -16.57
N GLU A 839 -5.06 16.57 -17.69
CA GLU A 839 -3.86 17.42 -17.71
C GLU A 839 -4.23 18.89 -17.98
N PRO A 840 -3.58 19.87 -17.32
CA PRO A 840 -3.90 21.29 -17.50
C PRO A 840 -3.51 21.80 -18.90
N ASN A 841 -4.37 22.67 -19.46
CA ASN A 841 -4.14 23.40 -20.73
C ASN A 841 -3.23 24.63 -20.55
#